data_AF-A0AAW2PIP2-F1
#
_entry.id   AF-A0AAW2PIP2-F1
#
_cell.length_a   1.000
_cell.length_b   1.000
_cell.length_c   1.000
_cell.angle_alpha   90.00
_cell.angle_beta   90.00
_cell.angle_gamma   90.00
#
_symmetry.space_group_name_H-M   'P 1'
#
loop_
_entity.id
_entity.type
_entity.pdbx_description
1 polymer ?
#
loop_
_entity_poly.entity_id
_entity_poly.type
_entity_poly.pdbx_seq_one_letter_code
_entity_poly.pdbx_strand_id
1 'polypeptide(L)'
;MLVQIKDDDTLSFFLDETAGFRFLEVYVETQQIQPEATPQNYQQGGYMANPEMSQQWGEYMSLLANEGLPSSCNPDFGTGTSNPDFGAGTSNYGADDYYPSMVAVTSGLENIAIYHSEPSQSQIHVSENFTPHQDAAIDPILDTFGNLSDASSEPYEVDYPIPPEDGPNDVDINIMVENFAQGMSSSPEPVQQNPSYGIKHVIQTVKDHTGYDIPYQKAWYSLKMAREIVYGTWESSVQKLPKYMGVLKKYNPGTIVEWEHKTFQPSTGAHVIGYVFWAFAPCIEGFQFCRNVISVDGTHLYTNYRHKKLIAAAMDGNQQVLPLAFAIVDDESTSSWKLFLTLLSRHVIRGRRGVCLISDRHPGIIKAVREGSDFVSPHGAHRYCLRHVCSNFNTHYKNVILKDLCWRAGSEYQIRKFNRIMEEIKSQNVAAFEFLDKINKEKWTASHDGGWRTGILTTNMSECINGVLKGARRLPLTAIVEITLVRTVNYFVTRERRSHAMVANGQLWTDFAYKMFNQWHQKSIDHTVTKYNHRQQSASVVTKRQSGFGLNTHIVKITNRECSCGKWTQFGIPCSHAQKVCAAYNINAASMVKNYYDVQAYKNTYSKAFQPLYSEDYWDAPEFRLVHDTTIRISTRPGRNQTSRIHNEIDWRQTRKRQQAQQRENSSRQ
;
A
#
# COMPACT_ATOMS: atom_id res chain seq x y z
N MET A 1 -12.51 -0.64 -1.65
CA MET A 1 -12.06 0.24 -2.74
C MET A 1 -11.03 1.29 -2.31
N LEU A 2 -10.10 1.68 -3.18
CA LEU A 2 -9.28 2.90 -3.06
C LEU A 2 -9.58 3.80 -4.25
N VAL A 3 -10.28 4.91 -4.02
CA VAL A 3 -10.56 5.94 -5.02
C VAL A 3 -9.47 7.02 -4.91
N GLN A 4 -8.79 7.30 -6.02
CA GLN A 4 -7.97 8.49 -6.18
C GLN A 4 -8.69 9.39 -7.18
N ILE A 5 -9.24 10.50 -6.72
CA ILE A 5 -9.60 11.61 -7.61
C ILE A 5 -8.27 12.25 -8.03
N LYS A 6 -8.05 12.35 -9.34
CA LYS A 6 -7.03 13.22 -9.93
C LYS A 6 -7.75 14.39 -10.62
N ASP A 7 -7.03 15.49 -10.80
CA ASP A 7 -7.50 16.81 -11.27
C ASP A 7 -8.00 16.83 -12.75
N ASP A 8 -8.53 15.72 -13.28
CA ASP A 8 -8.76 15.51 -14.71
C ASP A 8 -9.97 14.59 -15.03
N ASP A 9 -11.10 14.75 -14.30
CA ASP A 9 -12.45 14.22 -14.62
C ASP A 9 -12.56 12.74 -15.03
N THR A 10 -11.73 11.87 -14.45
CA THR A 10 -11.84 10.41 -14.63
C THR A 10 -11.95 9.67 -13.30
N LEU A 11 -12.93 8.77 -13.19
CA LEU A 11 -13.12 7.86 -12.06
C LEU A 11 -12.73 6.43 -12.47
N SER A 12 -12.07 5.68 -11.59
CA SER A 12 -11.76 4.27 -11.79
C SER A 12 -12.06 3.47 -10.52
N PHE A 13 -12.77 2.35 -10.67
CA PHE A 13 -13.22 1.47 -9.59
C PHE A 13 -12.37 0.19 -9.50
N PHE A 14 -12.28 -0.40 -8.29
CA PHE A 14 -11.66 -1.71 -8.04
C PHE A 14 -12.55 -2.51 -7.07
N LEU A 15 -13.16 -3.61 -7.52
CA LEU A 15 -13.92 -4.54 -6.68
C LEU A 15 -13.29 -5.94 -6.66
N ASP A 16 -13.57 -6.67 -5.58
CA ASP A 16 -13.00 -7.96 -5.15
C ASP A 16 -13.61 -9.16 -5.91
N GLU A 17 -12.83 -10.22 -6.16
CA GLU A 17 -13.23 -11.40 -6.97
C GLU A 17 -13.45 -12.65 -6.11
N THR A 18 -14.70 -12.92 -5.76
CA THR A 18 -15.17 -14.30 -5.54
C THR A 18 -16.27 -14.74 -6.52
N ALA A 19 -16.67 -13.90 -7.49
CA ALA A 19 -17.56 -14.26 -8.60
C ALA A 19 -17.18 -13.44 -9.85
N GLY A 20 -16.94 -14.06 -11.01
CA GLY A 20 -16.23 -13.47 -12.17
C GLY A 20 -16.80 -12.17 -12.78
N PHE A 21 -15.93 -11.35 -13.41
CA PHE A 21 -16.30 -10.09 -14.09
C PHE A 21 -15.51 -9.74 -15.36
N ARG A 22 -16.17 -8.93 -16.20
CA ARG A 22 -15.69 -8.16 -17.36
C ARG A 22 -15.38 -6.69 -16.96
N PHE A 23 -14.72 -5.94 -17.85
CA PHE A 23 -14.41 -4.51 -17.71
C PHE A 23 -15.63 -3.61 -17.98
N LEU A 24 -15.82 -2.54 -17.20
CA LEU A 24 -16.72 -1.43 -17.54
C LEU A 24 -15.99 -0.10 -17.34
N GLU A 25 -15.80 0.66 -18.42
CA GLU A 25 -15.34 2.06 -18.39
C GLU A 25 -16.57 2.98 -18.49
N VAL A 26 -16.73 3.91 -17.55
CA VAL A 26 -17.77 4.95 -17.64
C VAL A 26 -17.07 6.29 -17.82
N TYR A 27 -17.29 6.91 -18.98
CA TYR A 27 -16.86 8.26 -19.30
C TYR A 27 -17.93 9.22 -18.78
N VAL A 28 -17.57 10.16 -17.90
CA VAL A 28 -18.44 11.30 -17.59
C VAL A 28 -18.06 12.41 -18.57
N GLU A 29 -18.78 12.48 -19.67
CA GLU A 29 -18.67 13.61 -20.59
C GLU A 29 -19.41 14.79 -19.93
N THR A 30 -18.69 15.71 -19.29
CA THR A 30 -19.26 17.05 -19.07
C THR A 30 -19.37 17.69 -20.44
N GLN A 31 -20.55 17.60 -21.05
CA GLN A 31 -20.86 18.45 -22.19
C GLN A 31 -20.84 19.90 -21.71
N GLN A 32 -19.72 20.58 -21.91
CA GLN A 32 -19.79 22.00 -22.19
C GLN A 32 -20.47 22.12 -23.55
N ILE A 33 -21.75 22.48 -23.53
CA ILE A 33 -22.44 23.00 -24.71
C ILE A 33 -21.74 24.33 -25.04
N GLN A 34 -20.72 24.27 -25.89
CA GLN A 34 -20.17 25.42 -26.59
C GLN A 34 -21.07 25.70 -27.81
N PRO A 35 -21.38 26.97 -28.10
CA PRO A 35 -22.30 27.33 -29.17
C PRO A 35 -21.72 26.98 -30.55
N GLU A 36 -22.58 26.46 -31.41
CA GLU A 36 -22.28 26.05 -32.77
C GLU A 36 -21.54 27.14 -33.57
N ALA A 37 -20.35 26.80 -34.07
CA ALA A 37 -19.74 27.51 -35.19
C ALA A 37 -20.11 26.78 -36.48
N THR A 38 -20.82 27.47 -37.37
CA THR A 38 -21.13 27.04 -38.73
C THR A 38 -19.87 26.74 -39.56
N PRO A 39 -19.91 25.76 -40.49
CA PRO A 39 -18.74 25.28 -41.22
C PRO A 39 -18.48 26.08 -42.50
N GLN A 40 -17.23 26.52 -42.71
CA GLN A 40 -16.72 26.82 -44.05
C GLN A 40 -15.33 26.21 -44.27
N ASN A 41 -15.31 25.25 -45.20
CA ASN A 41 -14.25 24.88 -46.14
C ASN A 41 -12.80 24.78 -45.66
N TYR A 42 -12.30 23.54 -45.58
CA TYR A 42 -10.90 23.26 -45.90
C TYR A 42 -10.76 22.02 -46.79
N GLN A 43 -10.36 22.29 -48.03
CA GLN A 43 -9.77 21.33 -48.96
C GLN A 43 -8.31 21.02 -48.55
N GLN A 44 -7.96 19.75 -48.73
CA GLN A 44 -6.68 19.19 -49.19
C GLN A 44 -5.33 19.60 -48.58
N GLY A 45 -4.57 18.55 -48.21
CA GLY A 45 -3.12 18.51 -48.00
C GLY A 45 -2.80 17.71 -46.72
N GLY A 46 -2.40 16.44 -46.73
CA GLY A 46 -1.55 15.72 -47.67
C GLY A 46 -0.20 15.43 -46.99
N TYR A 47 -0.14 14.41 -46.11
CA TYR A 47 1.13 13.78 -45.71
C TYR A 47 0.95 12.27 -45.64
N MET A 48 1.77 11.59 -46.45
CA MET A 48 1.79 10.14 -46.67
C MET A 48 2.08 9.37 -45.37
N ALA A 49 1.14 8.53 -44.96
CA ALA A 49 1.34 7.51 -43.94
C ALA A 49 1.78 6.19 -44.59
N ASN A 50 2.71 5.50 -43.92
CA ASN A 50 3.24 4.19 -44.30
C ASN A 50 2.10 3.13 -44.33
N PRO A 51 1.81 2.46 -45.46
CA PRO A 51 0.63 1.58 -45.61
C PRO A 51 0.60 0.34 -44.70
N GLU A 52 1.77 -0.17 -44.28
CA GLU A 52 1.83 -1.42 -43.50
C GLU A 52 1.39 -1.26 -42.03
N MET A 53 1.54 -0.08 -41.43
CA MET A 53 1.04 0.16 -40.08
C MET A 53 -0.48 0.32 -40.08
N SER A 54 -1.06 1.03 -41.05
CA SER A 54 -2.51 1.31 -41.04
C SER A 54 -3.37 0.06 -41.18
N GLN A 55 -2.85 -0.99 -41.83
CA GLN A 55 -3.55 -2.28 -41.99
C GLN A 55 -3.56 -3.09 -40.68
N GLN A 56 -2.47 -3.09 -39.91
CA GLN A 56 -2.42 -3.71 -38.57
C GLN A 56 -3.28 -2.97 -37.54
N TRP A 57 -3.41 -1.65 -37.68
CA TRP A 57 -4.29 -0.82 -36.83
C TRP A 57 -5.78 -1.04 -37.09
N GLY A 58 -6.19 -1.32 -38.33
CA GLY A 58 -7.58 -1.62 -38.69
C GLY A 58 -8.05 -3.00 -38.23
N GLU A 59 -7.17 -4.00 -38.26
CA GLU A 59 -7.45 -5.35 -37.74
C GLU A 59 -7.55 -5.36 -36.20
N TYR A 60 -6.72 -4.55 -35.52
CA TYR A 60 -6.75 -4.40 -34.05
C TYR A 60 -8.06 -3.81 -33.51
N MET A 61 -8.65 -2.83 -34.19
CA MET A 61 -9.92 -2.21 -33.78
C MET A 61 -11.14 -3.08 -34.14
N SER A 62 -11.05 -3.88 -35.21
CA SER A 62 -12.13 -4.78 -35.63
C SER A 62 -12.25 -6.04 -34.75
N LEU A 63 -11.15 -6.48 -34.13
CA LEU A 63 -11.15 -7.58 -33.15
C LEU A 63 -11.76 -7.17 -31.80
N LEU A 64 -11.67 -5.90 -31.41
CA LEU A 64 -12.29 -5.38 -30.18
C LEU A 64 -13.81 -5.20 -30.29
N ALA A 65 -14.35 -5.10 -31.50
CA ALA A 65 -15.77 -4.86 -31.75
C ALA A 65 -16.63 -6.14 -31.87
N ASN A 66 -16.04 -7.34 -31.91
CA ASN A 66 -16.75 -8.57 -32.32
C ASN A 66 -17.03 -9.60 -31.21
N GLU A 67 -16.98 -9.24 -29.92
CA GLU A 67 -17.48 -10.10 -28.84
C GLU A 67 -18.77 -9.59 -28.18
N GLY A 68 -19.87 -9.70 -28.94
CA GLY A 68 -21.21 -10.08 -28.46
C GLY A 68 -21.86 -9.30 -27.32
N LEU A 69 -22.76 -8.38 -27.67
CA LEU A 69 -23.97 -8.05 -26.92
C LEU A 69 -25.20 -8.47 -27.76
N PRO A 70 -26.25 -9.08 -27.17
CA PRO A 70 -27.48 -9.37 -27.89
C PRO A 70 -28.32 -8.10 -28.11
N SER A 71 -28.93 -8.08 -29.29
CA SER A 71 -29.86 -7.12 -29.87
C SER A 71 -31.14 -6.86 -29.06
N SER A 72 -31.59 -5.60 -29.03
CA SER A 72 -32.97 -5.27 -29.45
C SER A 72 -33.14 -3.79 -29.82
N CYS A 73 -33.60 -3.61 -31.07
CA CYS A 73 -34.51 -2.58 -31.60
C CYS A 73 -34.07 -1.09 -31.73
N ASN A 74 -34.18 -0.67 -32.99
CA ASN A 74 -33.92 0.59 -33.67
C ASN A 74 -35.15 1.57 -33.53
N PRO A 75 -35.27 2.66 -34.31
CA PRO A 75 -35.06 4.09 -33.97
C PRO A 75 -36.36 4.94 -34.04
N ASP A 76 -36.33 6.26 -33.75
CA ASP A 76 -36.94 7.30 -34.62
C ASP A 76 -36.85 8.76 -34.10
N PHE A 77 -36.99 9.67 -35.09
CA PHE A 77 -36.72 11.11 -35.22
C PHE A 77 -37.58 12.14 -34.43
N GLY A 78 -37.10 13.40 -34.40
CA GLY A 78 -37.95 14.63 -34.43
C GLY A 78 -37.35 15.84 -33.69
N THR A 79 -36.59 16.74 -34.35
CA THR A 79 -36.96 18.08 -34.87
C THR A 79 -37.73 19.05 -33.94
N GLY A 80 -37.19 20.25 -33.67
CA GLY A 80 -37.99 21.40 -33.22
C GLY A 80 -37.26 22.65 -32.69
N THR A 81 -36.88 23.57 -33.58
CA THR A 81 -37.05 25.05 -33.53
C THR A 81 -36.60 25.94 -32.33
N SER A 82 -35.56 26.74 -32.61
CA SER A 82 -35.39 28.22 -32.49
C SER A 82 -36.11 29.07 -31.41
N ASN A 83 -35.40 29.92 -30.65
CA ASN A 83 -35.14 31.36 -30.93
C ASN A 83 -34.28 32.04 -29.81
N PRO A 84 -33.52 33.13 -30.10
CA PRO A 84 -32.48 33.73 -29.24
C PRO A 84 -32.94 35.03 -28.55
N ASP A 85 -32.19 35.54 -27.56
CA ASP A 85 -32.04 37.00 -27.36
C ASP A 85 -31.03 37.47 -26.26
N PHE A 86 -30.29 38.54 -26.61
CA PHE A 86 -29.48 39.51 -25.81
C PHE A 86 -28.31 39.01 -24.91
N GLY A 87 -27.16 39.68 -24.79
CA GLY A 87 -26.69 41.00 -25.19
C GLY A 87 -25.42 41.33 -24.39
N ALA A 88 -24.44 41.98 -25.02
CA ALA A 88 -23.07 42.22 -24.55
C ALA A 88 -22.94 43.28 -23.43
N GLY A 89 -21.82 43.24 -22.68
CA GLY A 89 -21.39 44.32 -21.79
C GLY A 89 -19.95 44.14 -21.30
N THR A 90 -19.08 45.06 -21.68
CA THR A 90 -17.63 45.13 -21.38
C THR A 90 -17.35 45.99 -20.13
N SER A 91 -16.27 45.72 -19.40
CA SER A 91 -15.25 46.73 -19.01
C SER A 91 -14.24 46.20 -17.96
N ASN A 92 -13.01 46.67 -18.13
CA ASN A 92 -11.81 46.48 -17.31
C ASN A 92 -11.97 47.06 -15.90
N TYR A 93 -11.25 46.51 -14.91
CA TYR A 93 -10.27 47.21 -14.04
C TYR A 93 -9.54 46.16 -13.18
N GLY A 94 -8.22 46.28 -13.07
CA GLY A 94 -7.39 45.43 -12.21
C GLY A 94 -7.26 46.02 -10.80
N ALA A 95 -7.15 45.15 -9.80
CA ALA A 95 -6.42 45.36 -8.55
C ALA A 95 -6.46 44.09 -7.69
N ASP A 96 -5.29 43.74 -7.20
CA ASP A 96 -4.96 43.21 -5.87
C ASP A 96 -5.37 41.80 -5.42
N ASP A 97 -4.31 41.07 -5.10
CA ASP A 97 -4.20 39.98 -4.15
C ASP A 97 -5.05 40.22 -2.89
N TYR A 98 -5.87 39.24 -2.51
CA TYR A 98 -6.01 38.69 -1.15
C TYR A 98 -7.16 37.65 -1.11
N TYR A 99 -7.15 36.81 -0.07
CA TYR A 99 -8.19 35.89 0.43
C TYR A 99 -8.05 34.38 0.07
N PRO A 100 -8.68 33.47 0.85
CA PRO A 100 -8.24 33.04 2.18
C PRO A 100 -8.38 31.51 2.35
N SER A 101 -8.08 31.03 3.54
CA SER A 101 -8.45 29.70 4.05
C SER A 101 -9.97 29.42 4.01
N MET A 102 -10.33 28.18 3.63
CA MET A 102 -11.58 27.43 3.86
C MET A 102 -12.94 28.13 3.64
N VAL A 103 -13.70 27.68 2.63
CA VAL A 103 -15.17 27.63 2.69
C VAL A 103 -15.65 26.32 2.02
N ALA A 104 -16.59 25.66 2.68
CA ALA A 104 -17.32 24.49 2.18
C ALA A 104 -18.19 24.86 0.97
N VAL A 105 -18.15 24.06 -0.09
CA VAL A 105 -19.18 24.13 -1.14
C VAL A 105 -20.30 23.18 -0.75
N THR A 106 -21.28 23.75 -0.06
CA THR A 106 -22.66 23.25 -0.03
C THR A 106 -23.30 23.44 -1.40
N SER A 107 -24.15 22.48 -1.76
CA SER A 107 -24.99 22.36 -2.94
C SER A 107 -25.66 23.64 -3.45
N GLY A 108 -25.74 23.77 -4.77
CA GLY A 108 -26.61 24.70 -5.48
C GLY A 108 -27.03 24.13 -6.84
N LEU A 109 -27.98 23.20 -6.83
CA LEU A 109 -28.87 22.89 -7.96
C LEU A 109 -30.30 23.00 -7.42
N GLU A 110 -30.79 24.22 -7.29
CA GLU A 110 -32.23 24.50 -7.21
C GLU A 110 -32.68 24.92 -8.60
N ASN A 111 -33.42 24.03 -9.27
CA ASN A 111 -34.57 24.31 -10.13
C ASN A 111 -35.01 23.01 -10.82
N ILE A 112 -35.70 22.15 -10.08
CA ILE A 112 -36.72 21.28 -10.66
C ILE A 112 -37.96 21.45 -9.79
N ALA A 113 -39.00 22.05 -10.38
CA ALA A 113 -40.32 22.10 -9.79
C ALA A 113 -40.87 20.67 -9.68
N ILE A 114 -41.15 20.22 -8.46
CA ILE A 114 -41.99 19.05 -8.20
C ILE A 114 -43.11 19.49 -7.27
N TYR A 115 -44.34 19.22 -7.72
CA TYR A 115 -45.58 19.57 -7.06
C TYR A 115 -45.69 18.98 -5.65
N HIS A 116 -46.22 19.80 -4.74
CA HIS A 116 -46.62 19.44 -3.38
C HIS A 116 -47.60 18.27 -3.34
N SER A 117 -47.37 17.34 -2.40
CA SER A 117 -48.42 16.80 -1.53
C SER A 117 -47.82 16.36 -0.18
N GLU A 118 -48.20 17.05 0.89
CA GLU A 118 -48.12 16.62 2.31
C GLU A 118 -49.47 15.94 2.70
N PRO A 119 -49.72 15.39 3.92
CA PRO A 119 -48.90 15.34 5.17
C PRO A 119 -48.88 13.97 5.93
N SER A 120 -47.99 13.81 6.93
CA SER A 120 -48.39 13.54 8.35
C SER A 120 -47.21 13.28 9.34
N GLN A 121 -47.11 14.23 10.27
CA GLN A 121 -46.64 14.29 11.68
C GLN A 121 -46.05 13.06 12.42
N SER A 122 -44.92 13.26 13.13
CA SER A 122 -44.81 13.26 14.63
C SER A 122 -43.33 13.29 15.11
N GLN A 123 -42.83 14.46 15.53
CA GLN A 123 -42.41 14.87 16.90
C GLN A 123 -41.34 14.04 17.64
N ILE A 124 -40.19 14.71 17.86
CA ILE A 124 -39.09 14.36 18.77
C ILE A 124 -39.26 15.18 20.06
N HIS A 125 -39.12 14.53 21.23
CA HIS A 125 -38.88 15.22 22.50
C HIS A 125 -37.43 14.99 22.96
N VAL A 126 -36.72 16.09 23.25
CA VAL A 126 -35.43 16.12 23.94
C VAL A 126 -35.65 16.76 25.30
N SER A 127 -35.11 16.17 26.37
CA SER A 127 -34.90 16.86 27.64
C SER A 127 -33.42 16.78 28.01
N GLU A 128 -32.78 17.94 28.04
CA GLU A 128 -31.47 18.18 28.62
C GLU A 128 -31.54 18.10 30.16
N ASN A 129 -30.47 17.65 30.80
CA ASN A 129 -30.00 18.20 32.07
C ASN A 129 -28.52 17.85 32.29
N PHE A 130 -27.69 18.89 32.24
CA PHE A 130 -26.32 18.89 32.74
C PHE A 130 -26.33 19.37 34.19
N THR A 131 -25.42 18.86 35.03
CA THR A 131 -24.70 19.68 36.02
C THR A 131 -23.39 19.00 36.45
N PRO A 132 -22.30 19.77 36.68
CA PRO A 132 -20.95 19.27 36.99
C PRO A 132 -20.54 19.51 38.46
N HIS A 133 -19.61 18.73 39.03
CA HIS A 133 -18.76 19.07 40.20
C HIS A 133 -17.67 17.98 40.32
N GLN A 134 -16.36 18.28 40.25
CA GLN A 134 -15.41 18.96 41.17
C GLN A 134 -14.53 17.98 41.97
N ASP A 135 -13.30 18.44 42.22
CA ASP A 135 -12.10 17.75 42.70
C ASP A 135 -12.18 17.10 44.09
N ALA A 136 -11.38 16.04 44.31
CA ALA A 136 -10.75 15.75 45.61
C ALA A 136 -9.48 14.87 45.44
N ALA A 137 -8.39 15.31 46.07
CA ALA A 137 -7.10 14.62 46.22
C ALA A 137 -7.01 13.87 47.58
N ILE A 138 -5.84 13.28 47.88
CA ILE A 138 -5.35 12.62 49.13
C ILE A 138 -5.48 11.08 49.08
N ASP A 139 -4.52 10.21 49.40
CA ASP A 139 -3.04 10.12 49.50
C ASP A 139 -2.72 8.60 49.76
N PRO A 140 -1.45 8.14 49.74
CA PRO A 140 -1.06 6.73 49.62
C PRO A 140 -0.88 6.01 50.97
N ILE A 141 -1.00 4.68 50.97
CA ILE A 141 -0.51 3.84 52.08
C ILE A 141 0.43 2.75 51.53
N LEU A 142 1.65 2.77 52.09
CA LEU A 142 2.74 1.83 51.95
C LEU A 142 2.62 0.69 52.99
N ASP A 143 3.29 -0.42 52.64
CA ASP A 143 3.81 -1.50 53.49
C ASP A 143 2.85 -2.46 54.21
N THR A 144 2.90 -3.73 53.80
CA THR A 144 3.38 -4.80 54.71
C THR A 144 3.99 -5.95 53.90
N PHE A 145 5.31 -6.12 53.98
CA PHE A 145 6.00 -7.36 53.62
C PHE A 145 5.72 -8.42 54.70
N GLY A 146 5.33 -9.62 54.28
CA GLY A 146 5.22 -10.80 55.14
C GLY A 146 5.66 -12.04 54.37
N ASN A 147 6.81 -12.59 54.76
CA ASN A 147 7.45 -13.79 54.26
C ASN A 147 6.52 -15.00 54.18
N LEU A 148 6.52 -15.72 53.06
CA LEU A 148 6.38 -17.18 53.01
C LEU A 148 7.24 -17.73 51.87
N SER A 149 8.32 -18.39 52.27
CA SER A 149 9.18 -19.25 51.47
C SER A 149 8.52 -20.62 51.22
N ASP A 150 8.90 -21.23 50.09
CA ASP A 150 8.69 -22.63 49.71
C ASP A 150 7.25 -23.10 49.44
N ALA A 151 6.86 -23.03 48.16
CA ALA A 151 6.03 -24.06 47.54
C ALA A 151 6.41 -24.17 46.05
N SER A 152 6.78 -25.37 45.64
CA SER A 152 6.92 -25.81 44.25
C SER A 152 5.68 -25.43 43.43
N SER A 153 5.81 -24.45 42.53
CA SER A 153 4.70 -24.04 41.66
C SER A 153 4.80 -24.75 40.30
N GLU A 154 4.04 -25.83 40.17
CA GLU A 154 3.52 -26.29 38.88
C GLU A 154 2.81 -25.12 38.15
N PRO A 155 2.79 -25.10 36.81
CA PRO A 155 2.14 -24.03 36.06
C PRO A 155 0.64 -24.04 36.35
N TYR A 156 0.16 -23.03 37.08
CA TYR A 156 -1.27 -22.74 37.19
C TYR A 156 -1.84 -22.46 35.79
N GLU A 157 -2.48 -23.46 35.21
CA GLU A 157 -3.53 -23.24 34.21
C GLU A 157 -4.68 -22.54 34.93
N VAL A 158 -4.97 -21.30 34.55
CA VAL A 158 -6.23 -20.66 34.93
C VAL A 158 -7.29 -21.30 34.05
N ASP A 159 -7.87 -22.38 34.58
CA ASP A 159 -9.01 -23.06 33.99
C ASP A 159 -10.22 -22.13 34.15
N TYR A 160 -10.60 -21.46 33.07
CA TYR A 160 -11.84 -20.71 33.04
C TYR A 160 -12.96 -21.72 32.78
N PRO A 161 -13.95 -21.85 33.68
CA PRO A 161 -15.01 -22.83 33.52
C PRO A 161 -15.71 -22.64 32.17
N ILE A 162 -15.84 -23.73 31.42
CA ILE A 162 -16.70 -23.82 30.23
C ILE A 162 -18.08 -23.33 30.67
N PRO A 163 -18.71 -22.37 29.96
CA PRO A 163 -20.05 -21.92 30.33
C PRO A 163 -21.01 -23.12 30.33
N PRO A 164 -21.89 -23.25 31.33
CA PRO A 164 -22.80 -24.39 31.44
C PRO A 164 -23.67 -24.51 30.18
N GLU A 165 -23.88 -25.74 29.73
CA GLU A 165 -24.86 -26.07 28.69
C GLU A 165 -26.26 -25.85 29.25
N ASP A 166 -26.93 -24.78 28.84
CA ASP A 166 -28.30 -24.51 29.28
C ASP A 166 -29.19 -24.10 28.08
N GLY A 167 -29.94 -25.08 27.58
CA GLY A 167 -31.19 -24.86 26.84
C GLY A 167 -31.27 -25.48 25.43
N PRO A 168 -32.48 -25.82 24.95
CA PRO A 168 -32.73 -26.51 23.66
C PRO A 168 -32.39 -25.68 22.40
N ASN A 169 -31.89 -24.45 22.56
CA ASN A 169 -31.56 -23.51 21.50
C ASN A 169 -30.07 -23.09 21.53
N ASP A 170 -29.22 -23.82 22.26
CA ASP A 170 -27.79 -23.53 22.35
C ASP A 170 -26.99 -24.36 21.32
N VAL A 171 -26.07 -23.71 20.61
CA VAL A 171 -25.19 -24.38 19.64
C VAL A 171 -23.96 -24.89 20.39
N ASP A 172 -23.70 -26.19 20.35
CA ASP A 172 -22.57 -26.84 21.05
C ASP A 172 -21.22 -26.23 20.59
N ILE A 173 -20.37 -25.93 21.57
CA ILE A 173 -19.02 -25.39 21.33
C ILE A 173 -18.16 -26.36 20.53
N ASN A 174 -18.27 -27.67 20.75
CA ASN A 174 -17.50 -28.70 20.06
C ASN A 174 -17.88 -28.76 18.58
N ILE A 175 -19.18 -28.70 18.29
CA ILE A 175 -19.70 -28.63 16.92
C ILE A 175 -19.18 -27.36 16.22
N MET A 176 -19.21 -26.20 16.89
CA MET A 176 -18.61 -24.99 16.33
C MET A 176 -17.12 -25.15 16.04
N VAL A 177 -16.37 -25.71 16.98
CA VAL A 177 -14.92 -25.89 16.89
C VAL A 177 -14.57 -26.77 15.69
N GLU A 178 -15.25 -27.91 15.54
CA GLU A 178 -15.08 -28.81 14.39
C GLU A 178 -15.43 -28.12 13.08
N ASN A 179 -16.56 -27.41 13.03
CA ASN A 179 -17.01 -26.69 11.84
C ASN A 179 -16.02 -25.62 11.40
N PHE A 180 -15.47 -24.84 12.34
CA PHE A 180 -14.46 -23.81 12.04
C PHE A 180 -13.09 -24.39 11.68
N ALA A 181 -12.74 -25.55 12.24
CA ALA A 181 -11.47 -26.21 11.97
C ALA A 181 -11.45 -26.92 10.60
N GLN A 182 -12.53 -27.64 10.26
CA GLN A 182 -12.56 -28.54 9.09
C GLN A 182 -13.27 -27.93 7.87
N GLY A 183 -14.14 -26.93 8.05
CA GLY A 183 -15.00 -26.38 6.99
C GLY A 183 -16.13 -27.36 6.61
N MET A 184 -17.36 -26.86 6.43
CA MET A 184 -18.47 -27.71 5.95
C MET A 184 -18.68 -27.54 4.44
N SER A 185 -19.37 -28.49 3.81
CA SER A 185 -19.83 -28.43 2.41
C SER A 185 -20.80 -27.27 2.11
N SER A 186 -21.34 -26.61 3.15
CA SER A 186 -22.31 -25.51 3.06
C SER A 186 -22.15 -24.42 4.15
N SER A 187 -20.96 -24.28 4.76
CA SER A 187 -20.70 -23.37 5.91
C SER A 187 -19.36 -22.62 5.75
N PRO A 188 -18.98 -21.65 6.60
CA PRO A 188 -17.98 -20.62 6.28
C PRO A 188 -16.60 -21.23 6.01
N GLU A 189 -15.81 -20.54 5.18
CA GLU A 189 -14.43 -20.94 4.86
C GLU A 189 -13.67 -21.40 6.12
N PRO A 190 -12.99 -22.55 6.12
CA PRO A 190 -12.25 -23.01 7.29
C PRO A 190 -11.26 -21.95 7.77
N VAL A 191 -10.94 -21.94 9.07
CA VAL A 191 -9.97 -21.00 9.67
C VAL A 191 -8.64 -20.96 8.91
N GLN A 192 -8.27 -22.07 8.28
CA GLN A 192 -7.11 -22.22 7.42
C GLN A 192 -7.15 -21.33 6.15
N GLN A 193 -8.33 -21.16 5.54
CA GLN A 193 -8.55 -20.36 4.34
C GLN A 193 -8.72 -18.87 4.66
N ASN A 194 -9.35 -18.54 5.79
CA ASN A 194 -9.45 -17.17 6.28
C ASN A 194 -8.86 -16.98 7.70
N PRO A 195 -7.53 -16.85 7.81
CA PRO A 195 -6.88 -16.61 9.11
C PRO A 195 -7.30 -15.27 9.76
N SER A 196 -7.99 -14.42 9.00
CA SER A 196 -8.51 -13.12 9.43
C SER A 196 -9.86 -13.18 10.16
N TYR A 197 -10.45 -14.36 10.43
CA TYR A 197 -11.67 -14.50 11.25
C TYR A 197 -11.67 -13.61 12.51
N GLY A 198 -12.54 -12.60 12.48
CA GLY A 198 -12.85 -11.79 13.66
C GLY A 198 -13.98 -12.44 14.44
N ILE A 199 -14.00 -12.24 15.76
CA ILE A 199 -15.04 -12.81 16.64
C ILE A 199 -16.44 -12.32 16.21
N LYS A 200 -16.56 -11.06 15.78
CA LYS A 200 -17.82 -10.55 15.23
C LYS A 200 -18.29 -11.31 13.99
N HIS A 201 -17.35 -11.71 13.13
CA HIS A 201 -17.67 -12.48 11.94
C HIS A 201 -18.10 -13.89 12.35
N VAL A 202 -17.41 -14.53 13.30
CA VAL A 202 -17.82 -15.82 13.87
C VAL A 202 -19.25 -15.77 14.41
N ILE A 203 -19.59 -14.77 15.23
CA ILE A 203 -20.95 -14.61 15.77
C ILE A 203 -21.97 -14.46 14.63
N GLN A 204 -21.70 -13.58 13.66
CA GLN A 204 -22.60 -13.36 12.53
C GLN A 204 -22.79 -14.63 11.71
N THR A 205 -21.69 -15.34 11.42
CA THR A 205 -21.72 -16.57 10.66
C THR A 205 -22.51 -17.67 11.38
N VAL A 206 -22.35 -17.83 12.70
CA VAL A 206 -23.17 -18.80 13.44
C VAL A 206 -24.65 -18.41 13.38
N LYS A 207 -24.97 -17.12 13.54
CA LYS A 207 -26.33 -16.62 13.42
C LYS A 207 -26.94 -16.89 12.05
N ASP A 208 -26.18 -16.64 10.98
CA ASP A 208 -26.64 -16.83 9.60
C ASP A 208 -26.94 -18.30 9.29
N HIS A 209 -26.18 -19.24 9.86
CA HIS A 209 -26.33 -20.68 9.56
C HIS A 209 -27.29 -21.40 10.49
N THR A 210 -27.31 -21.02 11.77
CA THR A 210 -28.07 -21.73 12.81
C THR A 210 -29.34 -21.00 13.22
N GLY A 211 -29.47 -19.70 12.89
CA GLY A 211 -30.52 -18.82 13.36
C GLY A 211 -30.32 -18.29 14.79
N TYR A 212 -29.29 -18.76 15.51
CA TYR A 212 -29.07 -18.43 16.92
C TYR A 212 -27.97 -17.39 17.14
N ASP A 213 -28.23 -16.45 18.04
CA ASP A 213 -27.22 -15.52 18.55
C ASP A 213 -26.39 -16.21 19.64
N ILE A 214 -25.07 -16.19 19.49
CA ILE A 214 -24.15 -16.80 20.48
C ILE A 214 -23.41 -15.73 21.30
N PRO A 215 -23.14 -15.99 22.59
CA PRO A 215 -22.36 -15.06 23.41
C PRO A 215 -20.95 -14.83 22.86
N TYR A 216 -20.43 -13.61 23.04
CA TYR A 216 -19.09 -13.24 22.59
C TYR A 216 -17.99 -14.15 23.14
N GLN A 217 -18.09 -14.52 24.43
CA GLN A 217 -17.11 -15.41 25.07
C GLN A 217 -17.12 -16.79 24.41
N LYS A 218 -18.29 -17.36 24.16
CA LYS A 218 -18.44 -18.65 23.47
C LYS A 218 -17.78 -18.61 22.08
N ALA A 219 -18.10 -17.59 21.28
CA ALA A 219 -17.46 -17.38 19.97
C ALA A 219 -15.93 -17.20 20.05
N TRP A 220 -15.43 -16.54 21.09
CA TRP A 220 -13.99 -16.37 21.31
C TRP A 220 -13.31 -17.70 21.65
N TYR A 221 -13.88 -18.49 22.56
CA TYR A 221 -13.36 -19.81 22.93
C TYR A 221 -13.38 -20.77 21.75
N SER A 222 -14.49 -20.87 21.02
CA SER A 222 -14.57 -21.76 19.83
C SER A 222 -13.52 -21.40 18.80
N LEU A 223 -13.33 -20.11 18.51
CA LEU A 223 -12.34 -19.65 17.55
C LEU A 223 -10.90 -19.88 18.04
N LYS A 224 -10.65 -19.76 19.36
CA LYS A 224 -9.35 -20.08 19.95
C LYS A 224 -9.03 -21.57 19.77
N MET A 225 -9.96 -22.45 20.15
CA MET A 225 -9.78 -23.90 20.06
C MET A 225 -9.65 -24.36 18.60
N ALA A 226 -10.49 -23.85 17.69
CA ALA A 226 -10.38 -24.16 16.27
C ALA A 226 -9.01 -23.76 15.69
N ARG A 227 -8.45 -22.61 16.12
CA ARG A 227 -7.08 -22.23 15.75
C ARG A 227 -6.02 -23.15 16.33
N GLU A 228 -6.17 -23.61 17.56
CA GLU A 228 -5.23 -24.54 18.19
C GLU A 228 -5.28 -25.92 17.51
N ILE A 229 -6.44 -26.36 17.04
CA ILE A 229 -6.58 -27.58 16.22
C ILE A 229 -5.87 -27.42 14.87
N VAL A 230 -6.10 -26.30 14.19
CA VAL A 230 -5.57 -26.08 12.83
C VAL A 230 -4.06 -25.76 12.83
N TYR A 231 -3.60 -24.94 13.77
CA TYR A 231 -2.24 -24.36 13.76
C TYR A 231 -1.36 -24.83 14.92
N GLY A 232 -1.89 -25.60 15.85
CA GLY A 232 -1.23 -25.95 17.10
C GLY A 232 -1.32 -24.84 18.16
N THR A 233 -0.85 -25.17 19.36
CA THR A 233 -0.66 -24.19 20.44
C THR A 233 0.52 -23.27 20.14
N TRP A 234 0.71 -22.24 20.95
CA TRP A 234 1.88 -21.36 20.81
C TRP A 234 3.19 -22.13 20.97
N GLU A 235 3.24 -22.99 21.96
CA GLU A 235 4.38 -23.83 22.32
C GLU A 235 4.67 -24.88 21.25
N SER A 236 3.64 -25.65 20.82
CA SER A 236 3.84 -26.68 19.80
C SER A 236 4.21 -26.07 18.44
N SER A 237 3.67 -24.89 18.13
CA SER A 237 4.02 -24.17 16.90
C SER A 237 5.49 -23.77 16.86
N VAL A 238 6.06 -23.27 17.97
CA VAL A 238 7.50 -22.94 18.00
C VAL A 238 8.38 -24.17 17.89
N GLN A 239 7.97 -25.29 18.50
CA GLN A 239 8.70 -26.56 18.37
C GLN A 239 8.64 -27.11 16.93
N LYS A 240 7.53 -26.88 16.20
CA LYS A 240 7.36 -27.26 14.79
C LYS A 240 8.17 -26.37 13.83
N LEU A 241 8.49 -25.14 14.22
CA LEU A 241 9.07 -24.13 13.32
C LEU A 241 10.39 -24.57 12.66
N PRO A 242 11.38 -25.16 13.36
CA PRO A 242 12.62 -25.63 12.73
C PRO A 242 12.36 -26.71 11.68
N LYS A 243 11.44 -27.64 11.99
CA LYS A 243 11.02 -28.71 11.07
C LYS A 243 10.43 -28.12 9.79
N TYR A 244 9.49 -27.19 9.94
CA TYR A 244 8.83 -26.51 8.82
C TYR A 244 9.84 -25.73 7.95
N MET A 245 10.74 -24.97 8.57
CA MET A 245 11.77 -24.21 7.86
C MET A 245 12.77 -25.11 7.12
N GLY A 246 13.14 -26.26 7.70
CA GLY A 246 14.00 -27.25 7.06
C GLY A 246 13.34 -27.82 5.79
N VAL A 247 12.07 -28.20 5.88
CA VAL A 247 11.25 -28.69 4.76
C VAL A 247 11.11 -27.62 3.67
N LEU A 248 10.85 -26.38 4.07
CA LEU A 248 10.77 -25.25 3.14
C LEU A 248 12.07 -25.11 2.33
N LYS A 249 13.24 -25.19 2.98
CA LYS A 249 14.55 -25.15 2.29
C LYS A 249 14.77 -26.37 1.40
N LYS A 250 14.42 -27.57 1.86
CA LYS A 250 14.60 -28.84 1.14
C LYS A 250 13.83 -28.83 -0.17
N TYR A 251 12.56 -28.45 -0.14
CA TYR A 251 11.68 -28.48 -1.32
C TYR A 251 11.70 -27.20 -2.15
N ASN A 252 12.14 -26.07 -1.59
CA ASN A 252 12.37 -24.83 -2.33
C ASN A 252 13.85 -24.42 -2.25
N PRO A 253 14.77 -25.12 -2.94
CA PRO A 253 16.20 -24.84 -2.92
C PRO A 253 16.52 -23.37 -3.23
N GLY A 254 17.48 -22.81 -2.50
CA GLY A 254 17.84 -21.40 -2.57
C GLY A 254 17.02 -20.48 -1.66
N THR A 255 15.94 -20.98 -1.05
CA THR A 255 15.28 -20.30 0.07
C THR A 255 16.26 -20.20 1.22
N ILE A 256 16.38 -19.00 1.79
CA ILE A 256 17.30 -18.69 2.87
C ILE A 256 16.52 -18.71 4.17
N VAL A 257 17.05 -19.41 5.18
CA VAL A 257 16.60 -19.31 6.56
C VAL A 257 17.84 -19.21 7.44
N GLU A 258 17.90 -18.17 8.27
CA GLU A 258 19.02 -17.87 9.16
C GLU A 258 18.49 -17.67 10.58
N TRP A 259 19.21 -18.21 11.56
CA TRP A 259 18.78 -18.28 12.96
C TRP A 259 19.78 -17.57 13.87
N GLU A 260 19.25 -16.92 14.91
CA GLU A 260 20.01 -16.59 16.11
C GLU A 260 19.25 -17.12 17.32
N HIS A 261 19.89 -18.02 18.06
CA HIS A 261 19.33 -18.60 19.27
C HIS A 261 19.80 -17.82 20.49
N LYS A 262 18.93 -17.72 21.49
CA LYS A 262 19.31 -17.31 22.84
C LYS A 262 19.95 -18.49 23.59
N THR A 263 20.03 -18.36 24.92
CA THR A 263 20.53 -19.38 25.84
C THR A 263 19.92 -20.76 25.55
N PHE A 264 20.79 -21.78 25.49
CA PHE A 264 20.37 -23.17 25.51
C PHE A 264 19.83 -23.52 26.90
N GLN A 265 18.67 -24.16 26.98
CA GLN A 265 18.07 -24.62 28.22
C GLN A 265 18.37 -26.11 28.41
N PRO A 266 19.30 -26.50 29.33
CA PRO A 266 19.66 -27.89 29.52
C PRO A 266 18.51 -28.77 30.03
N SER A 267 17.58 -28.19 30.79
CA SER A 267 16.41 -28.90 31.34
C SER A 267 15.44 -29.40 30.27
N THR A 268 15.31 -28.67 29.15
CA THR A 268 14.40 -29.01 28.05
C THR A 268 15.14 -29.54 26.82
N GLY A 269 16.48 -29.44 26.80
CA GLY A 269 17.30 -29.76 25.64
C GLY A 269 16.99 -28.87 24.42
N ALA A 270 16.50 -27.65 24.66
CA ALA A 270 15.98 -26.77 23.63
C ALA A 270 16.65 -25.38 23.65
N HIS A 271 16.66 -24.74 22.49
CA HIS A 271 17.09 -23.35 22.34
C HIS A 271 15.91 -22.41 22.53
N VAL A 272 16.14 -21.29 23.21
CA VAL A 272 15.16 -20.21 23.25
C VAL A 272 15.17 -19.48 21.91
N ILE A 273 14.01 -19.31 21.28
CA ILE A 273 13.88 -18.53 20.04
C ILE A 273 14.30 -17.08 20.32
N GLY A 274 15.22 -16.55 19.51
CA GLY A 274 15.64 -15.14 19.56
C GLY A 274 15.34 -14.41 18.25
N TYR A 275 15.78 -15.02 17.15
CA TYR A 275 15.67 -14.45 15.82
C TYR A 275 15.55 -15.55 14.77
N VAL A 276 14.66 -15.34 13.80
CA VAL A 276 14.65 -16.10 12.55
C VAL A 276 14.39 -15.18 11.38
N PHE A 277 15.24 -15.26 10.36
CA PHE A 277 15.08 -14.57 9.08
C PHE A 277 14.79 -15.58 7.99
N TRP A 278 13.91 -15.24 7.05
CA TRP A 278 13.74 -16.03 5.83
C TRP A 278 13.48 -15.16 4.60
N ALA A 279 13.91 -15.66 3.46
CA ALA A 279 13.68 -15.07 2.14
C ALA A 279 13.51 -16.18 1.09
N PHE A 280 12.41 -16.15 0.35
CA PHE A 280 12.08 -17.17 -0.63
C PHE A 280 12.95 -17.06 -1.89
N ALA A 281 13.44 -18.18 -2.41
CA ALA A 281 14.26 -18.21 -3.63
C ALA A 281 13.63 -17.43 -4.81
N PRO A 282 12.36 -17.66 -5.18
CA PRO A 282 11.71 -16.91 -6.26
C PRO A 282 11.71 -15.39 -6.05
N CYS A 283 11.55 -14.92 -4.81
CA CYS A 283 11.59 -13.50 -4.48
C CYS A 283 13.00 -12.90 -4.60
N ILE A 284 14.02 -13.65 -4.16
CA ILE A 284 15.42 -13.23 -4.26
C ILE A 284 15.83 -13.09 -5.72
N GLU A 285 15.49 -14.07 -6.55
CA GLU A 285 15.78 -14.05 -7.98
C GLU A 285 14.97 -12.98 -8.71
N GLY A 286 13.68 -12.86 -8.40
CA GLY A 286 12.79 -11.87 -9.00
C GLY A 286 13.19 -10.43 -8.71
N PHE A 287 13.79 -10.16 -7.54
CA PHE A 287 14.25 -8.82 -7.17
C PHE A 287 15.18 -8.23 -8.23
N GLN A 288 16.03 -9.03 -8.89
CA GLN A 288 17.01 -8.56 -9.87
C GLN A 288 16.40 -7.79 -11.05
N PHE A 289 15.11 -8.01 -11.33
CA PHE A 289 14.37 -7.35 -12.41
C PHE A 289 13.46 -6.21 -11.91
N CYS A 290 13.33 -6.03 -10.60
CA CYS A 290 12.57 -4.95 -9.98
C CYS A 290 13.33 -3.62 -9.98
N ARG A 291 12.64 -2.54 -9.57
CA ARG A 291 13.28 -1.26 -9.26
C ARG A 291 14.30 -1.44 -8.14
N ASN A 292 15.40 -0.69 -8.17
CA ASN A 292 16.45 -0.70 -7.13
C ASN A 292 16.01 -0.03 -5.82
N VAL A 293 14.79 -0.29 -5.34
CA VAL A 293 14.26 0.30 -4.12
C VAL A 293 13.71 -0.79 -3.24
N ILE A 294 14.14 -0.79 -1.97
CA ILE A 294 13.62 -1.66 -0.93
C ILE A 294 12.98 -0.79 0.14
N SER A 295 11.81 -1.19 0.60
CA SER A 295 11.18 -0.63 1.80
C SER A 295 11.24 -1.64 2.93
N VAL A 296 11.51 -1.17 4.14
CA VAL A 296 11.45 -1.98 5.36
C VAL A 296 10.43 -1.43 6.35
N ASP A 297 9.80 -2.31 7.10
CA ASP A 297 8.85 -1.95 8.16
C ASP A 297 8.82 -3.02 9.26
N GLY A 298 8.63 -2.56 10.50
CA GLY A 298 8.50 -3.41 11.69
C GLY A 298 7.06 -3.42 12.19
N THR A 299 6.60 -4.55 12.73
CA THR A 299 5.25 -4.60 13.29
C THR A 299 5.13 -5.60 14.43
N HIS A 300 4.40 -5.22 15.47
CA HIS A 300 4.09 -6.10 16.58
C HIS A 300 3.23 -7.28 16.13
N LEU A 301 3.58 -8.46 16.64
CA LEU A 301 2.70 -9.62 16.65
C LEU A 301 1.78 -9.55 17.86
N TYR A 302 0.59 -10.12 17.74
CA TYR A 302 -0.42 -10.19 18.79
C TYR A 302 -0.55 -11.64 19.27
N THR A 303 0.58 -12.26 19.59
CA THR A 303 0.64 -13.60 20.17
C THR A 303 0.71 -13.50 21.70
N ASN A 304 0.78 -14.64 22.40
CA ASN A 304 1.02 -14.66 23.85
C ASN A 304 2.43 -14.17 24.24
N TYR A 305 3.29 -13.90 23.26
CA TYR A 305 4.68 -13.49 23.42
C TYR A 305 4.91 -12.18 22.66
N ARG A 306 5.73 -11.28 23.21
CA ARG A 306 5.92 -9.92 22.65
C ARG A 306 6.80 -9.85 21.40
N HIS A 307 6.72 -10.86 20.54
CA HIS A 307 7.43 -10.93 19.27
C HIS A 307 7.04 -9.80 18.31
N LYS A 308 7.99 -9.45 17.46
CA LYS A 308 7.82 -8.48 16.37
C LYS A 308 8.21 -9.14 15.07
N LYS A 309 7.64 -8.64 13.99
CA LYS A 309 7.92 -9.09 12.63
C LYS A 309 8.50 -7.95 11.82
N LEU A 310 9.64 -8.19 11.20
CA LEU A 310 10.27 -7.29 10.25
C LEU A 310 9.97 -7.75 8.83
N ILE A 311 9.77 -6.82 7.91
CA ILE A 311 9.51 -7.10 6.49
C ILE A 311 10.39 -6.21 5.63
N ALA A 312 10.93 -6.79 4.55
CA ALA A 312 11.45 -6.08 3.40
C ALA A 312 10.57 -6.35 2.18
N ALA A 313 10.30 -5.33 1.39
CA ALA A 313 9.56 -5.42 0.14
C ALA A 313 10.19 -4.53 -0.93
N ALA A 314 10.03 -4.91 -2.19
CA ALA A 314 10.43 -4.12 -3.36
C ALA A 314 9.21 -3.83 -4.25
N MET A 315 9.45 -3.11 -5.35
CA MET A 315 8.44 -2.77 -6.33
C MET A 315 8.93 -3.10 -7.74
N ASP A 316 8.07 -3.76 -8.53
CA ASP A 316 8.37 -4.07 -9.93
C ASP A 316 8.12 -2.86 -10.86
N GLY A 317 8.32 -3.05 -12.17
CA GLY A 317 8.03 -2.04 -13.19
C GLY A 317 6.59 -1.55 -13.18
N ASN A 318 5.63 -2.44 -12.88
CA ASN A 318 4.19 -2.18 -12.92
C ASN A 318 3.61 -1.69 -11.58
N GLN A 319 4.45 -1.17 -10.69
CA GLN A 319 4.10 -0.68 -9.34
C GLN A 319 3.53 -1.76 -8.40
N GLN A 320 3.80 -3.04 -8.65
CA GLN A 320 3.32 -4.11 -7.79
C GLN A 320 4.38 -4.46 -6.75
N VAL A 321 3.92 -4.86 -5.57
CA VAL A 321 4.79 -5.10 -4.43
C VAL A 321 5.33 -6.53 -4.48
N LEU A 322 6.65 -6.69 -4.45
CA LEU A 322 7.31 -7.98 -4.29
C LEU A 322 7.75 -8.13 -2.83
N PRO A 323 7.21 -9.10 -2.06
CA PRO A 323 7.77 -9.45 -0.76
C PRO A 323 9.19 -9.98 -0.95
N LEU A 324 10.16 -9.53 -0.15
CA LEU A 324 11.56 -9.94 -0.29
C LEU A 324 12.01 -10.85 0.85
N ALA A 325 11.84 -10.38 2.07
CA ALA A 325 12.34 -11.06 3.25
C ALA A 325 11.50 -10.71 4.47
N PHE A 326 11.57 -11.60 5.45
CA PHE A 326 10.85 -11.50 6.69
C PHE A 326 11.77 -11.88 7.85
N ALA A 327 11.47 -11.38 9.04
CA ALA A 327 12.06 -11.91 10.25
C ALA A 327 11.06 -11.89 11.41
N ILE A 328 11.21 -12.82 12.34
CA ILE A 328 10.59 -12.77 13.67
C ILE A 328 11.70 -12.48 14.66
N VAL A 329 11.48 -11.48 15.51
CA VAL A 329 12.45 -10.96 16.46
C VAL A 329 11.79 -10.72 17.80
N ASP A 330 12.52 -10.90 18.90
CA ASP A 330 12.00 -10.58 20.23
C ASP A 330 11.80 -9.08 20.45
N ASP A 331 12.68 -8.26 19.85
CA ASP A 331 12.64 -6.81 20.00
C ASP A 331 13.12 -6.06 18.75
N GLU A 332 12.59 -4.85 18.54
CA GLU A 332 12.97 -3.93 17.47
C GLU A 332 14.12 -3.03 17.95
N SER A 333 15.25 -3.66 18.22
CA SER A 333 16.47 -3.03 18.67
C SER A 333 17.39 -2.65 17.51
N THR A 334 18.43 -1.87 17.78
CA THR A 334 19.49 -1.63 16.77
C THR A 334 20.13 -2.94 16.30
N SER A 335 20.32 -3.91 17.20
CA SER A 335 20.95 -5.19 16.86
C SER A 335 20.09 -6.03 15.92
N SER A 336 18.78 -6.13 16.17
CA SER A 336 17.89 -6.89 15.28
C SER A 336 17.75 -6.23 13.91
N TRP A 337 17.68 -4.90 13.83
CA TRP A 337 17.72 -4.18 12.56
C TRP A 337 19.05 -4.32 11.83
N LYS A 338 20.18 -4.28 12.55
CA LYS A 338 21.51 -4.48 11.96
C LYS A 338 21.61 -5.86 11.34
N LEU A 339 21.24 -6.91 12.07
CA LEU A 339 21.23 -8.27 11.55
C LEU A 339 20.30 -8.41 10.33
N PHE A 340 19.07 -7.88 10.42
CA PHE A 340 18.11 -7.93 9.31
C PHE A 340 18.65 -7.28 8.04
N LEU A 341 19.25 -6.09 8.15
CA LEU A 341 19.83 -5.39 7.01
C LEU A 341 21.10 -6.08 6.48
N THR A 342 21.92 -6.67 7.35
CA THR A 342 23.09 -7.47 6.94
C THR A 342 22.67 -8.71 6.15
N LEU A 343 21.68 -9.46 6.63
CA LEU A 343 21.17 -10.64 5.94
C LEU A 343 20.48 -10.27 4.62
N LEU A 344 19.73 -9.16 4.59
CA LEU A 344 19.13 -8.62 3.38
C LEU A 344 20.21 -8.28 2.32
N SER A 345 21.27 -7.59 2.72
CA SER A 345 22.43 -7.30 1.87
C SER A 345 23.06 -8.58 1.30
N ARG A 346 23.40 -9.50 2.19
CA ARG A 346 24.14 -10.72 1.86
C ARG A 346 23.34 -11.64 0.94
N HIS A 347 22.08 -11.89 1.27
CA HIS A 347 21.32 -12.98 0.67
C HIS A 347 20.33 -12.52 -0.42
N VAL A 348 19.78 -11.32 -0.32
CA VAL A 348 18.77 -10.80 -1.26
C VAL A 348 19.40 -9.85 -2.27
N ILE A 349 20.18 -8.88 -1.81
CA ILE A 349 20.82 -7.89 -2.69
C ILE A 349 21.97 -8.50 -3.48
N ARG A 350 22.75 -9.41 -2.87
CA ARG A 350 23.83 -10.18 -3.51
C ARG A 350 24.81 -9.28 -4.31
N GLY A 351 25.21 -8.16 -3.71
CA GLY A 351 26.17 -7.23 -4.33
C GLY A 351 25.60 -6.32 -5.43
N ARG A 352 24.28 -6.35 -5.69
CA ARG A 352 23.63 -5.39 -6.58
C ARG A 352 23.83 -3.96 -6.07
N ARG A 353 24.54 -3.15 -6.87
CA ARG A 353 24.84 -1.76 -6.54
C ARG A 353 23.64 -0.85 -6.78
N GLY A 354 23.65 0.30 -6.13
CA GLY A 354 22.68 1.35 -6.39
C GLY A 354 21.31 1.09 -5.78
N VAL A 355 21.23 0.32 -4.68
CA VAL A 355 19.97 0.03 -3.99
C VAL A 355 19.63 1.16 -3.01
N CYS A 356 18.40 1.67 -3.11
CA CYS A 356 17.85 2.64 -2.19
C CYS A 356 16.97 1.95 -1.14
N LEU A 357 17.35 2.05 0.13
CA LEU A 357 16.52 1.67 1.27
C LEU A 357 15.61 2.83 1.68
N ILE A 358 14.31 2.59 1.76
CA ILE A 358 13.32 3.49 2.34
C ILE A 358 12.82 2.89 3.65
N SER A 359 12.90 3.65 4.74
CA SER A 359 12.40 3.20 6.04
C SER A 359 11.64 4.31 6.75
N ASP A 360 11.01 3.99 7.87
CA ASP A 360 10.65 5.00 8.86
C ASP A 360 11.89 5.72 9.44
N ARG A 361 11.67 6.61 10.40
CA ARG A 361 12.74 7.32 11.12
C ARG A 361 13.00 6.73 12.51
N HIS A 362 12.77 5.43 12.71
CA HIS A 362 13.04 4.79 13.98
C HIS A 362 14.55 4.84 14.29
N PRO A 363 14.95 5.28 15.51
CA PRO A 363 16.37 5.42 15.86
C PRO A 363 17.17 4.13 15.68
N GLY A 364 16.55 2.97 15.94
CA GLY A 364 17.14 1.66 15.75
C GLY A 364 17.59 1.41 14.30
N ILE A 365 16.75 1.75 13.31
CA ILE A 365 17.05 1.59 11.88
C ILE A 365 18.14 2.56 11.44
N ILE A 366 18.02 3.84 11.84
CA ILE A 366 18.99 4.87 11.47
C ILE A 366 20.39 4.50 11.97
N LYS A 367 20.48 4.02 13.22
CA LYS A 367 21.73 3.55 13.82
C LYS A 367 22.25 2.30 13.10
N ALA A 368 21.39 1.31 12.83
CA ALA A 368 21.76 0.10 12.11
C ALA A 368 22.33 0.40 10.71
N VAL A 369 21.67 1.23 9.91
CA VAL A 369 22.14 1.63 8.57
C VAL A 369 23.49 2.34 8.64
N ARG A 370 23.69 3.21 9.64
CA ARG A 370 24.94 3.95 9.83
C ARG A 370 26.10 3.02 10.22
N GLU A 371 25.83 2.02 11.08
CA GLU A 371 26.84 1.10 11.60
C GLU A 371 27.15 -0.06 10.67
N GLY A 372 26.26 -0.40 9.75
CA GLY A 372 26.50 -1.44 8.76
C GLY A 372 25.45 -1.38 7.68
N SER A 373 25.86 -1.15 6.43
CA SER A 373 25.08 -1.55 5.26
C SER A 373 25.72 -1.12 3.94
N ASP A 374 25.27 -1.79 2.87
CA ASP A 374 25.39 -1.34 1.48
C ASP A 374 24.45 -0.17 1.15
N PHE A 375 23.70 0.39 2.12
CA PHE A 375 22.70 1.46 1.91
C PHE A 375 23.25 2.87 2.14
N VAL A 376 24.57 3.01 2.12
CA VAL A 376 25.27 4.29 2.22
C VAL A 376 26.14 4.49 0.97
N SER A 377 26.31 5.75 0.57
CA SER A 377 27.13 6.12 -0.59
C SER A 377 28.57 5.61 -0.42
N PRO A 378 29.22 5.06 -1.47
CA PRO A 378 28.77 5.00 -2.86
C PRO A 378 27.95 3.76 -3.24
N HIS A 379 27.75 2.81 -2.32
CA HIS A 379 27.16 1.50 -2.63
C HIS A 379 25.63 1.55 -2.79
N GLY A 380 24.98 2.40 -2.01
CA GLY A 380 23.54 2.57 -2.02
C GLY A 380 23.11 3.88 -1.37
N ALA A 381 21.82 3.98 -1.11
CA ALA A 381 21.24 5.14 -0.45
C ALA A 381 20.24 4.71 0.60
N HIS A 382 20.15 5.47 1.68
CA HIS A 382 19.08 5.35 2.67
C HIS A 382 18.28 6.63 2.69
N ARG A 383 16.96 6.48 2.74
CA ARG A 383 15.97 7.53 2.54
C ARG A 383 14.83 7.35 3.54
N TYR A 384 14.33 8.44 4.08
CA TYR A 384 13.19 8.43 5.00
C TYR A 384 11.88 8.41 4.23
N CYS A 385 10.93 7.64 4.72
CA CYS A 385 9.53 7.72 4.32
C CYS A 385 9.02 9.14 4.59
N LEU A 386 8.62 9.85 3.52
CA LEU A 386 8.13 11.23 3.60
C LEU A 386 6.90 11.33 4.52
N ARG A 387 6.04 10.32 4.50
CA ARG A 387 4.86 10.28 5.37
C ARG A 387 5.26 10.24 6.85
N HIS A 388 6.30 9.49 7.21
CA HIS A 388 6.83 9.47 8.57
C HIS A 388 7.56 10.77 8.93
N VAL A 389 8.26 11.40 8.00
CA VAL A 389 8.82 12.75 8.19
C VAL A 389 7.70 13.75 8.53
N CYS A 390 6.63 13.78 7.73
CA CYS A 390 5.49 14.66 7.95
C CYS A 390 4.75 14.34 9.26
N SER A 391 4.67 13.07 9.65
CA SER A 391 4.06 12.66 10.92
C SER A 391 4.88 13.14 12.11
N ASN A 392 6.20 12.90 12.11
CA ASN A 392 7.10 13.36 13.17
C ASN A 392 7.15 14.90 13.24
N PHE A 393 7.05 15.58 12.10
CA PHE A 393 6.90 17.03 12.07
C PHE A 393 5.58 17.45 12.75
N ASN A 394 4.48 16.79 12.41
CA ASN A 394 3.16 17.13 12.95
C ASN A 394 2.98 16.78 14.43
N THR A 395 3.77 15.87 15.01
CA THR A 395 3.73 15.64 16.47
C THR A 395 4.21 16.86 17.27
N HIS A 396 5.09 17.68 16.70
CA HIS A 396 5.58 18.91 17.35
C HIS A 396 4.67 20.11 17.12
N TYR A 397 4.22 20.33 15.88
CA TYR A 397 3.49 21.55 15.51
C TYR A 397 1.97 21.41 15.49
N LYS A 398 1.46 20.18 15.34
CA LYS A 398 0.02 19.85 15.31
C LYS A 398 -0.82 20.77 14.40
N ASN A 399 -0.25 21.17 13.26
CA ASN A 399 -0.86 22.12 12.33
C ASN A 399 -1.02 21.49 10.95
N VAL A 400 -2.27 21.45 10.45
CA VAL A 400 -2.63 20.78 9.20
C VAL A 400 -2.00 21.48 7.98
N ILE A 401 -1.95 22.81 7.97
CA ILE A 401 -1.38 23.60 6.87
C ILE A 401 0.13 23.38 6.79
N LEU A 402 0.84 23.51 7.92
CA LEU A 402 2.29 23.25 7.96
C LEU A 402 2.62 21.81 7.60
N LYS A 403 1.78 20.85 7.99
CA LYS A 403 1.94 19.45 7.58
C LYS A 403 1.77 19.26 6.07
N ASP A 404 0.78 19.92 5.47
CA ASP A 404 0.59 19.91 4.01
C ASP A 404 1.79 20.51 3.29
N LEU A 405 2.29 21.66 3.75
CA LEU A 405 3.50 22.28 3.22
C LEU A 405 4.73 21.37 3.36
N CYS A 406 4.89 20.67 4.48
CA CYS A 406 5.94 19.67 4.66
C CYS A 406 5.84 18.55 3.61
N TRP A 407 4.64 18.04 3.33
CA TRP A 407 4.44 17.03 2.29
C TRP A 407 4.75 17.58 0.90
N ARG A 408 4.26 18.78 0.59
CA ARG A 408 4.51 19.46 -0.69
C ARG A 408 6.01 19.72 -0.91
N ALA A 409 6.72 20.21 0.10
CA ALA A 409 8.16 20.39 0.04
C ALA A 409 8.88 19.05 -0.22
N GLY A 410 8.58 18.01 0.56
CA GLY A 410 9.27 16.73 0.41
C GLY A 410 8.95 15.98 -0.88
N SER A 411 7.77 16.19 -1.47
CA SER A 411 7.33 15.54 -2.71
C SER A 411 7.67 16.32 -3.99
N GLU A 412 8.24 17.52 -3.86
CA GLU A 412 8.58 18.37 -4.99
C GLU A 412 9.89 17.94 -5.68
N TYR A 413 9.88 17.93 -7.01
CA TYR A 413 11.01 17.48 -7.84
C TYR A 413 11.93 18.63 -8.26
N GLN A 414 11.43 19.88 -8.21
CA GLN A 414 12.20 21.06 -8.61
C GLN A 414 12.74 21.80 -7.38
N ILE A 415 14.06 21.98 -7.31
CA ILE A 415 14.73 22.72 -6.22
C ILE A 415 14.12 24.12 -6.04
N ARG A 416 13.81 24.84 -7.13
CA ARG A 416 13.19 26.17 -7.07
C ARG A 416 11.85 26.16 -6.33
N LYS A 417 11.00 25.17 -6.62
CA LYS A 417 9.67 25.04 -6.00
C LYS A 417 9.79 24.58 -4.55
N PHE A 418 10.71 23.65 -4.27
CA PHE A 418 11.04 23.26 -2.90
C PHE A 418 11.44 24.48 -2.06
N ASN A 419 12.39 25.30 -2.53
CA ASN A 419 12.84 26.49 -1.83
C ASN A 419 11.68 27.47 -1.57
N ARG A 420 10.79 27.67 -2.56
CA ARG A 420 9.59 28.51 -2.38
C ARG A 420 8.70 28.01 -1.25
N ILE A 421 8.45 26.70 -1.19
CA ILE A 421 7.62 26.10 -0.14
C ILE A 421 8.33 26.19 1.23
N MET A 422 9.65 26.01 1.28
CA MET A 422 10.41 26.17 2.53
C MET A 422 10.37 27.61 3.06
N GLU A 423 10.44 28.62 2.19
CA GLU A 423 10.25 30.03 2.59
C GLU A 423 8.82 30.30 3.05
N GLU A 424 7.81 29.69 2.42
CA GLU A 424 6.41 29.75 2.88
C GLU A 424 6.23 29.11 4.27
N ILE A 425 6.91 28.00 4.55
CA ILE A 425 6.93 27.42 5.91
C ILE A 425 7.60 28.38 6.88
N LYS A 426 8.71 29.00 6.50
CA LYS A 426 9.47 29.93 7.35
C LYS A 426 8.68 31.18 7.69
N SER A 427 7.94 31.75 6.73
CA SER A 427 7.09 32.92 6.95
C SER A 427 5.93 32.62 7.89
N GLN A 428 5.39 31.40 7.87
CA GLN A 428 4.34 30.96 8.79
C GLN A 428 4.89 30.58 10.17
N ASN A 429 6.04 29.89 10.22
CA ASN A 429 6.65 29.43 11.46
C ASN A 429 8.15 29.12 11.27
N VAL A 430 9.00 29.97 11.84
CA VAL A 430 10.47 29.84 11.75
C VAL A 430 10.99 28.55 12.40
N ALA A 431 10.44 28.15 13.56
CA ALA A 431 10.85 26.92 14.24
C ALA A 431 10.53 25.67 13.40
N ALA A 432 9.39 25.67 12.71
CA ALA A 432 9.01 24.62 11.77
C ALA A 432 9.98 24.50 10.60
N PHE A 433 10.39 25.63 10.03
CA PHE A 433 11.44 25.67 9.01
C PHE A 433 12.76 25.09 9.55
N GLU A 434 13.23 25.54 10.70
CA GLU A 434 14.48 25.07 11.32
C GLU A 434 14.44 23.56 11.61
N PHE A 435 13.30 23.03 12.04
CA PHE A 435 13.13 21.60 12.25
C PHE A 435 13.36 20.80 10.96
N LEU A 436 12.81 21.27 9.83
CA LEU A 436 12.96 20.60 8.54
C LEU A 436 14.36 20.79 7.96
N ASP A 437 14.96 21.97 8.11
CA ASP A 437 16.30 22.28 7.60
C ASP A 437 17.40 21.46 8.32
N LYS A 438 17.17 21.08 9.58
CA LYS A 438 18.04 20.13 10.32
C LYS A 438 18.05 18.71 9.73
N ILE A 439 17.02 18.33 8.97
CA ILE A 439 16.97 17.02 8.33
C ILE A 439 17.70 17.11 6.99
N ASN A 440 18.73 16.27 6.79
CA ASN A 440 19.44 16.20 5.51
C ASN A 440 18.45 16.09 4.34
N LYS A 441 18.47 17.07 3.42
CA LYS A 441 17.51 17.23 2.32
C LYS A 441 17.47 16.01 1.39
N GLU A 442 18.60 15.36 1.14
CA GLU A 442 18.66 14.13 0.34
C GLU A 442 17.85 13.00 1.00
N LYS A 443 17.81 12.96 2.35
CA LYS A 443 17.13 11.91 3.09
C LYS A 443 15.62 12.01 3.04
N TRP A 444 15.00 13.15 2.73
CA TRP A 444 13.55 13.30 2.82
C TRP A 444 12.86 14.00 1.65
N THR A 445 13.60 14.67 0.77
CA THR A 445 13.03 15.42 -0.36
C THR A 445 13.28 14.71 -1.67
N ALA A 446 12.34 14.81 -2.62
CA ALA A 446 12.49 14.28 -3.97
C ALA A 446 13.46 15.12 -4.83
N SER A 447 13.45 16.44 -4.66
CA SER A 447 14.30 17.38 -5.41
C SER A 447 15.80 17.23 -5.16
N HIS A 448 16.20 16.77 -3.96
CA HIS A 448 17.61 16.52 -3.60
C HIS A 448 17.92 15.02 -3.53
N ASP A 449 16.99 14.16 -3.95
CA ASP A 449 17.14 12.71 -3.80
C ASP A 449 18.22 12.14 -4.70
N GLY A 450 18.51 12.76 -5.85
CA GLY A 450 19.39 12.21 -6.89
C GLY A 450 18.76 11.08 -7.73
N GLY A 451 17.45 10.86 -7.63
CA GLY A 451 16.72 9.82 -8.36
C GLY A 451 16.78 8.42 -7.74
N TRP A 452 17.38 8.29 -6.55
CA TRP A 452 17.57 7.03 -5.85
C TRP A 452 16.26 6.31 -5.52
N ARG A 453 15.21 7.06 -5.17
CA ARG A 453 13.88 6.53 -4.81
C ARG A 453 13.06 6.04 -5.99
N THR A 454 13.45 6.35 -7.23
CA THR A 454 12.68 6.00 -8.43
C THR A 454 11.20 6.43 -8.39
N GLY A 455 10.90 7.57 -7.74
CA GLY A 455 9.54 8.09 -7.54
C GLY A 455 8.83 7.61 -6.26
N ILE A 456 9.44 6.73 -5.47
CA ILE A 456 8.83 6.14 -4.28
C ILE A 456 9.13 6.99 -3.04
N LEU A 457 8.11 7.66 -2.50
CA LEU A 457 8.29 8.59 -1.38
C LEU A 457 8.02 7.98 0.00
N THR A 458 7.42 6.78 0.05
CA THR A 458 6.87 6.21 1.28
C THR A 458 7.17 4.73 1.44
N THR A 459 6.95 4.21 2.65
CA THR A 459 7.01 2.79 3.03
C THR A 459 5.73 2.02 2.68
N ASN A 460 4.88 2.55 1.78
CA ASN A 460 3.60 1.93 1.44
C ASN A 460 3.72 0.46 0.98
N MET A 461 4.83 0.07 0.37
CA MET A 461 5.02 -1.31 -0.10
C MET A 461 5.18 -2.31 1.06
N SER A 462 6.03 -2.02 2.04
CA SER A 462 6.19 -2.90 3.22
C SER A 462 4.96 -2.84 4.12
N GLU A 463 4.32 -1.67 4.23
CA GLU A 463 3.04 -1.51 4.94
C GLU A 463 1.88 -2.28 4.28
N CYS A 464 1.86 -2.36 2.95
CA CYS A 464 0.86 -3.14 2.21
C CYS A 464 0.95 -4.63 2.58
N ILE A 465 2.16 -5.20 2.55
CA ILE A 465 2.39 -6.59 2.98
C ILE A 465 2.02 -6.77 4.45
N ASN A 466 2.39 -5.81 5.30
CA ASN A 466 1.99 -5.82 6.70
C ASN A 466 0.46 -5.75 6.89
N GLY A 467 -0.26 -5.09 5.99
CA GLY A 467 -1.72 -5.03 5.93
C GLY A 467 -2.33 -6.36 5.51
N VAL A 468 -1.80 -7.00 4.45
CA VAL A 468 -2.22 -8.34 4.00
C VAL A 468 -2.04 -9.37 5.12
N LEU A 469 -0.93 -9.28 5.85
CA LEU A 469 -0.60 -10.19 6.95
C LEU A 469 -1.20 -9.76 8.29
N LYS A 470 -2.10 -8.75 8.33
CA LYS A 470 -2.65 -8.23 9.59
C LYS A 470 -3.43 -9.29 10.38
N GLY A 471 -4.25 -10.09 9.69
CA GLY A 471 -5.02 -11.17 10.30
C GLY A 471 -4.14 -12.30 10.86
N ALA A 472 -2.96 -12.52 10.27
CA ALA A 472 -2.02 -13.56 10.69
C ALA A 472 -1.26 -13.22 11.99
N ARG A 473 -1.20 -11.95 12.38
CA ARG A 473 -0.37 -11.50 13.53
C ARG A 473 -0.74 -12.13 14.87
N ARG A 474 -1.93 -12.68 14.98
CA ARG A 474 -2.48 -13.34 16.18
C ARG A 474 -2.46 -14.86 16.09
N LEU A 475 -1.72 -15.40 15.13
CA LEU A 475 -1.57 -16.84 14.95
C LEU A 475 -0.21 -17.28 15.46
N PRO A 476 -0.06 -18.58 15.79
CA PRO A 476 1.22 -19.15 16.19
C PRO A 476 2.32 -18.94 15.14
N LEU A 477 3.60 -18.96 15.56
CA LEU A 477 4.71 -18.50 14.73
C LEU A 477 4.87 -19.30 13.42
N THR A 478 4.72 -20.62 13.46
CA THR A 478 4.78 -21.46 12.25
C THR A 478 3.65 -21.13 11.28
N ALA A 479 2.44 -20.88 11.79
CA ALA A 479 1.32 -20.46 10.96
C ALA A 479 1.56 -19.10 10.29
N ILE A 480 2.24 -18.16 10.98
CA ILE A 480 2.64 -16.88 10.37
C ILE A 480 3.55 -17.13 9.17
N VAL A 481 4.54 -17.99 9.30
CA VAL A 481 5.49 -18.33 8.22
C VAL A 481 4.76 -19.04 7.07
N GLU A 482 3.92 -20.03 7.37
CA GLU A 482 3.07 -20.72 6.39
C GLU A 482 2.22 -19.73 5.58
N ILE A 483 1.58 -18.78 6.24
CA ILE A 483 0.79 -17.75 5.55
C ILE A 483 1.66 -16.86 4.68
N THR A 484 2.91 -16.55 5.07
CA THR A 484 3.82 -15.81 4.18
C THR A 484 4.13 -16.59 2.91
N LEU A 485 4.29 -17.92 3.00
CA LEU A 485 4.48 -18.78 1.82
C LEU A 485 3.22 -18.76 0.95
N VAL A 486 2.06 -19.16 1.50
CA VAL A 486 0.80 -19.29 0.75
C VAL A 486 0.43 -17.99 0.04
N ARG A 487 0.51 -16.84 0.73
CA ARG A 487 0.20 -15.53 0.14
C ARG A 487 1.17 -15.16 -0.97
N THR A 488 2.46 -15.52 -0.82
CA THR A 488 3.48 -15.24 -1.83
C THR A 488 3.31 -16.15 -3.06
N VAL A 489 2.99 -17.43 -2.87
CA VAL A 489 2.70 -18.38 -3.96
C VAL A 489 1.52 -17.89 -4.80
N ASN A 490 0.39 -17.59 -4.16
CA ASN A 490 -0.80 -17.09 -4.87
C ASN A 490 -0.49 -15.82 -5.65
N TYR A 491 0.28 -14.92 -5.04
CA TYR A 491 0.73 -13.70 -5.69
C TYR A 491 1.58 -13.99 -6.94
N PHE A 492 2.55 -14.90 -6.87
CA PHE A 492 3.39 -15.26 -8.03
C PHE A 492 2.57 -15.88 -9.16
N VAL A 493 1.67 -16.83 -8.86
CA VAL A 493 0.82 -17.48 -9.87
C VAL A 493 -0.02 -16.47 -10.64
N THR A 494 -0.67 -15.53 -9.94
CA THR A 494 -1.48 -14.48 -10.59
C THR A 494 -0.61 -13.59 -11.48
N ARG A 495 0.61 -13.24 -11.03
CA ARG A 495 1.49 -12.31 -11.74
C ARG A 495 2.15 -12.94 -12.96
N GLU A 496 2.52 -14.21 -12.87
CA GLU A 496 3.05 -15.00 -13.98
C GLU A 496 2.01 -15.09 -15.11
N ARG A 497 0.75 -15.46 -14.80
CA ARG A 497 -0.34 -15.49 -15.80
C ARG A 497 -0.51 -14.15 -16.50
N ARG A 498 -0.54 -13.05 -15.73
CA ARG A 498 -0.61 -11.70 -16.29
C ARG A 498 0.59 -11.40 -17.19
N SER A 499 1.79 -11.79 -16.79
CA SER A 499 2.99 -11.56 -17.60
C SER A 499 2.92 -12.28 -18.95
N HIS A 500 2.36 -13.49 -19.00
CA HIS A 500 2.16 -14.23 -20.25
C HIS A 500 1.13 -13.55 -21.15
N ALA A 501 0.02 -13.05 -20.58
CA ALA A 501 -0.96 -12.28 -21.35
C ALA A 501 -0.34 -11.01 -21.96
N MET A 502 0.48 -10.29 -21.19
CA MET A 502 1.17 -9.08 -21.68
C MET A 502 2.13 -9.41 -22.84
N VAL A 503 2.91 -10.50 -22.73
CA VAL A 503 3.80 -10.97 -23.80
C VAL A 503 3.02 -11.40 -25.04
N ALA A 504 1.95 -12.18 -24.87
CA ALA A 504 1.11 -12.64 -25.97
C ALA A 504 0.47 -11.47 -26.75
N ASN A 505 0.14 -10.40 -26.05
CA ASN A 505 -0.39 -9.16 -26.63
C ASN A 505 0.70 -8.26 -27.25
N GLY A 506 1.95 -8.72 -27.34
CA GLY A 506 3.07 -7.96 -27.94
C GLY A 506 3.44 -6.69 -27.16
N GLN A 507 3.08 -6.60 -25.88
CA GLN A 507 3.35 -5.40 -25.10
C GLN A 507 4.85 -5.24 -24.81
N LEU A 508 5.40 -4.06 -25.10
CA LEU A 508 6.80 -3.75 -24.82
C LEU A 508 7.04 -3.40 -23.34
N TRP A 509 6.14 -2.58 -22.79
CA TRP A 509 6.25 -2.09 -21.41
C TRP A 509 5.07 -2.51 -20.55
N THR A 510 5.31 -2.51 -19.25
CA THR A 510 4.25 -2.60 -18.24
C THR A 510 3.21 -1.50 -18.40
N ASP A 511 1.95 -1.80 -18.04
CA ASP A 511 0.82 -0.87 -18.16
C ASP A 511 1.13 0.49 -17.51
N PHE A 512 1.80 0.49 -16.36
CA PHE A 512 2.23 1.73 -15.70
C PHE A 512 3.12 2.60 -16.59
N ALA A 513 4.17 2.00 -17.15
CA ALA A 513 5.14 2.72 -17.97
C ALA A 513 4.51 3.19 -19.29
N TYR A 514 3.72 2.33 -19.93
CA TYR A 514 2.97 2.68 -21.14
C TYR A 514 2.04 3.87 -20.91
N LYS A 515 1.18 3.80 -19.87
CA LYS A 515 0.24 4.89 -19.53
C LYS A 515 0.99 6.18 -19.24
N MET A 516 2.04 6.14 -18.43
CA MET A 516 2.79 7.35 -18.07
C MET A 516 3.55 7.95 -19.25
N PHE A 517 4.17 7.12 -20.10
CA PHE A 517 4.88 7.57 -21.29
C PHE A 517 3.93 8.28 -22.25
N ASN A 518 2.77 7.70 -22.55
CA ASN A 518 1.79 8.27 -23.46
C ASN A 518 1.14 9.54 -22.91
N GLN A 519 0.80 9.59 -21.61
CA GLN A 519 0.29 10.80 -20.97
C GLN A 519 1.29 11.96 -21.07
N TRP A 520 2.58 11.69 -20.92
CA TRP A 520 3.63 12.70 -21.10
C TRP A 520 3.89 13.03 -22.57
N HIS A 521 3.69 12.08 -23.47
CA HIS A 521 3.76 12.32 -24.91
C HIS A 521 2.72 13.33 -25.35
N GLN A 522 1.46 13.15 -24.95
CA GLN A 522 0.38 14.09 -25.27
C GLN A 522 0.71 15.51 -24.80
N LYS A 523 1.23 15.64 -23.57
CA LYS A 523 1.69 16.94 -23.04
C LYS A 523 2.88 17.52 -23.81
N SER A 524 3.69 16.70 -24.47
CA SER A 524 4.87 17.15 -25.21
C SER A 524 4.52 17.87 -26.53
N ILE A 525 3.36 17.56 -27.12
CA ILE A 525 2.94 18.08 -28.43
C ILE A 525 2.92 19.61 -28.41
N ASP A 526 2.31 20.18 -27.38
CA ASP A 526 2.13 21.63 -27.18
C ASP A 526 3.41 22.39 -26.77
N HIS A 527 4.49 21.69 -26.43
CA HIS A 527 5.72 22.36 -26.02
C HIS A 527 6.46 22.98 -27.22
N THR A 528 7.19 24.08 -26.98
CA THR A 528 8.14 24.64 -27.95
C THR A 528 9.57 24.33 -27.53
N VAL A 529 10.46 24.13 -28.50
CA VAL A 529 11.84 23.68 -28.26
C VAL A 529 12.83 24.55 -29.00
N THR A 530 13.90 24.93 -28.32
CA THR A 530 15.05 25.65 -28.88
C THR A 530 16.29 24.82 -28.63
N LYS A 531 16.97 24.40 -29.70
CA LYS A 531 18.20 23.60 -29.63
C LYS A 531 19.39 24.50 -29.29
N TYR A 532 20.28 24.04 -28.42
CA TYR A 532 21.47 24.80 -27.99
C TYR A 532 22.79 24.11 -28.33
N ASN A 533 22.91 22.81 -28.03
CA ASN A 533 24.17 22.08 -28.21
C ASN A 533 23.91 20.73 -28.88
N HIS A 534 24.52 20.52 -30.06
CA HIS A 534 24.36 19.27 -30.80
C HIS A 534 25.17 18.11 -30.20
N ARG A 535 26.35 18.37 -29.60
CA ARG A 535 27.18 17.33 -28.96
C ARG A 535 26.55 16.79 -27.68
N GLN A 536 26.01 17.66 -26.82
CA GLN A 536 25.32 17.28 -25.58
C GLN A 536 23.82 17.01 -25.78
N GLN A 537 23.32 17.23 -27.00
CA GLN A 537 21.90 17.16 -27.35
C GLN A 537 21.05 17.90 -26.31
N SER A 538 21.45 19.15 -26.02
CA SER A 538 20.81 19.97 -24.99
C SER A 538 19.90 21.02 -25.63
N ALA A 539 18.72 21.20 -25.04
CA ALA A 539 17.71 22.14 -25.51
C ALA A 539 16.97 22.80 -24.34
N SER A 540 16.41 23.98 -24.60
CA SER A 540 15.37 24.56 -23.75
C SER A 540 14.00 24.18 -24.29
N VAL A 541 13.06 23.92 -23.39
CA VAL A 541 11.68 23.61 -23.70
C VAL A 541 10.80 24.59 -22.95
N VAL A 542 9.90 25.29 -23.65
CA VAL A 542 8.91 26.16 -23.03
C VAL A 542 7.55 25.46 -23.05
N THR A 543 6.94 25.33 -21.88
CA THR A 543 5.60 24.76 -21.73
C THR A 543 4.53 25.79 -22.14
N LYS A 544 3.58 25.41 -22.98
CA LYS A 544 2.42 26.24 -23.35
C LYS A 544 1.61 26.64 -22.10
N ARG A 545 1.02 27.84 -22.10
CA ARG A 545 0.08 28.26 -21.05
C ARG A 545 -1.19 27.43 -21.16
N GLN A 546 -1.58 26.77 -20.07
CA GLN A 546 -2.95 26.31 -19.86
C GLN A 546 -3.47 26.99 -18.59
N SER A 547 -4.62 27.65 -18.68
CA SER A 547 -5.36 28.23 -17.53
C SER A 547 -4.54 29.21 -16.66
N GLY A 548 -3.83 30.16 -17.26
CA GLY A 548 -3.08 31.20 -16.52
C GLY A 548 -1.75 30.74 -15.90
N PHE A 549 -1.44 29.44 -15.89
CA PHE A 549 -0.16 28.89 -15.43
C PHE A 549 0.62 28.27 -16.63
N GLY A 550 1.86 28.72 -16.85
CA GLY A 550 2.73 28.25 -17.95
C GLY A 550 3.79 29.29 -18.36
N LEU A 551 4.68 28.94 -19.30
CA LEU A 551 5.96 29.61 -19.65
C LEU A 551 7.19 29.24 -18.81
N ASN A 552 7.18 28.12 -18.08
CA ASN A 552 8.42 27.66 -17.45
C ASN A 552 9.36 27.10 -18.52
N THR A 553 10.55 27.65 -18.59
CA THR A 553 11.63 27.12 -19.41
C THR A 553 12.31 25.97 -18.67
N HIS A 554 12.31 24.80 -19.29
CA HIS A 554 13.00 23.62 -18.81
C HIS A 554 14.19 23.29 -19.69
N ILE A 555 15.35 23.11 -19.07
CA ILE A 555 16.54 22.58 -19.75
C ILE A 555 16.50 21.05 -19.74
N VAL A 556 16.79 20.46 -20.89
CA VAL A 556 16.95 19.02 -21.08
C VAL A 556 18.35 18.75 -21.61
N LYS A 557 19.01 17.73 -21.09
CA LYS A 557 20.28 17.19 -21.58
C LYS A 557 20.09 15.71 -21.87
N ILE A 558 19.93 15.36 -23.15
CA ILE A 558 19.57 13.98 -23.54
C ILE A 558 20.69 12.99 -23.18
N THR A 559 21.95 13.34 -23.43
CA THR A 559 23.10 12.47 -23.14
C THR A 559 23.18 12.07 -21.66
N ASN A 560 22.79 12.97 -20.76
CA ASN A 560 22.78 12.72 -19.31
C ASN A 560 21.47 12.08 -18.82
N ARG A 561 20.45 11.97 -19.68
CA ARG A 561 19.06 11.62 -19.30
C ARG A 561 18.49 12.54 -18.22
N GLU A 562 18.81 13.83 -18.33
CA GLU A 562 18.44 14.84 -17.34
C GLU A 562 17.42 15.83 -17.89
N CYS A 563 16.48 16.19 -17.04
CA CYS A 563 15.60 17.33 -17.27
C CYS A 563 15.49 18.13 -15.98
N SER A 564 15.62 19.46 -16.06
CA SER A 564 15.45 20.40 -14.94
C SER A 564 14.08 20.31 -14.24
N CYS A 565 13.08 19.66 -14.84
CA CYS A 565 11.83 19.37 -14.15
C CYS A 565 11.94 18.24 -13.09
N GLY A 566 13.07 17.52 -13.04
CA GLY A 566 13.38 16.42 -12.12
C GLY A 566 12.71 15.09 -12.43
N LYS A 567 11.59 15.10 -13.18
CA LYS A 567 10.76 13.90 -13.43
C LYS A 567 11.51 12.79 -14.16
N TRP A 568 12.34 13.10 -15.15
CA TRP A 568 13.02 12.05 -15.92
C TRP A 568 13.99 11.24 -15.05
N THR A 569 14.85 11.94 -14.29
CA THR A 569 15.76 11.33 -13.31
C THR A 569 14.98 10.50 -12.28
N GLN A 570 13.87 11.04 -11.79
CA GLN A 570 13.08 10.41 -10.74
C GLN A 570 12.34 9.16 -11.21
N PHE A 571 11.71 9.17 -12.38
CA PHE A 571 10.88 8.04 -12.81
C PHE A 571 11.64 7.07 -13.71
N GLY A 572 12.75 7.50 -14.34
CA GLY A 572 13.44 6.69 -15.35
C GLY A 572 12.65 6.55 -16.66
N ILE A 573 11.64 7.40 -16.86
CA ILE A 573 10.83 7.50 -18.08
C ILE A 573 10.97 8.94 -18.59
N PRO A 574 11.21 9.17 -19.89
CA PRO A 574 11.33 10.52 -20.43
C PRO A 574 10.07 11.34 -20.19
N CYS A 575 10.21 12.44 -19.45
CA CYS A 575 9.13 13.40 -19.25
C CYS A 575 8.72 14.11 -20.54
N SER A 576 7.59 14.82 -20.54
CA SER A 576 7.07 15.55 -21.70
C SER A 576 8.10 16.52 -22.33
N HIS A 577 8.95 17.17 -21.53
CA HIS A 577 10.04 18.00 -22.05
C HIS A 577 11.11 17.17 -22.76
N ALA A 578 11.52 16.05 -22.16
CA ALA A 578 12.53 15.17 -22.73
C ALA A 578 12.05 14.55 -24.04
N GLN A 579 10.80 14.11 -24.10
CA GLN A 579 10.20 13.58 -25.33
C GLN A 579 10.16 14.62 -26.44
N LYS A 580 9.81 15.89 -26.14
CA LYS A 580 9.84 16.96 -27.14
C LYS A 580 11.25 17.21 -27.70
N VAL A 581 12.26 17.16 -26.83
CA VAL A 581 13.67 17.34 -27.24
C VAL A 581 14.15 16.15 -28.04
N CYS A 582 13.81 14.93 -27.63
CA CYS A 582 14.08 13.72 -28.40
C CYS A 582 13.52 13.84 -29.83
N ALA A 583 12.24 14.22 -29.98
CA ALA A 583 11.64 14.46 -31.29
C ALA A 583 12.39 15.52 -32.10
N ALA A 584 12.79 16.64 -31.46
CA ALA A 584 13.55 17.68 -32.14
C ALA A 584 14.91 17.19 -32.67
N TYR A 585 15.58 16.29 -31.96
CA TYR A 585 16.85 15.70 -32.36
C TYR A 585 16.73 14.38 -33.14
N ASN A 586 15.51 13.97 -33.54
CA ASN A 586 15.24 12.68 -34.20
C ASN A 586 15.73 11.47 -33.40
N ILE A 587 15.57 11.52 -32.08
CA ILE A 587 15.94 10.44 -31.15
C ILE A 587 14.66 9.74 -30.70
N ASN A 588 14.69 8.41 -30.71
CA ASN A 588 13.59 7.62 -30.16
C ASN A 588 13.55 7.75 -28.62
N ALA A 589 12.59 8.48 -28.07
CA ALA A 589 12.43 8.60 -26.62
C ALA A 589 12.10 7.26 -25.94
N ALA A 590 11.44 6.33 -26.64
CA ALA A 590 11.07 5.02 -26.10
C ALA A 590 12.30 4.22 -25.63
N SER A 591 13.43 4.30 -26.35
CA SER A 591 14.65 3.57 -26.00
C SER A 591 15.34 4.06 -24.73
N MET A 592 14.84 5.14 -24.12
CA MET A 592 15.38 5.74 -22.90
C MET A 592 14.60 5.38 -21.63
N VAL A 593 13.50 4.63 -21.76
CA VAL A 593 12.79 4.04 -20.63
C VAL A 593 13.70 3.02 -19.94
N LYS A 594 13.75 3.03 -18.61
CA LYS A 594 14.57 2.06 -17.85
C LYS A 594 14.01 0.64 -17.97
N ASN A 595 14.91 -0.33 -18.18
CA ASN A 595 14.56 -1.71 -18.55
C ASN A 595 13.70 -2.46 -17.52
N TYR A 596 13.71 -2.07 -16.24
CA TYR A 596 12.82 -2.69 -15.24
C TYR A 596 11.32 -2.39 -15.49
N TYR A 597 11.00 -1.52 -16.44
CA TYR A 597 9.62 -1.28 -16.91
C TYR A 597 9.19 -2.22 -18.05
N ASP A 598 10.11 -2.97 -18.64
CA ASP A 598 9.84 -3.85 -19.76
C ASP A 598 8.96 -5.03 -19.30
N VAL A 599 8.09 -5.49 -20.19
CA VAL A 599 7.29 -6.70 -19.94
C VAL A 599 8.18 -7.91 -19.68
N GLN A 600 9.33 -8.00 -20.35
CA GLN A 600 10.29 -9.07 -20.10
C GLN A 600 10.88 -9.03 -18.68
N ALA A 601 11.17 -7.85 -18.14
CA ALA A 601 11.61 -7.71 -16.75
C ALA A 601 10.50 -8.09 -15.77
N TYR A 602 9.25 -7.68 -16.05
CA TYR A 602 8.08 -8.10 -15.26
C TYR A 602 7.89 -9.63 -15.29
N LYS A 603 7.96 -10.27 -16.46
CA LYS A 603 7.92 -11.73 -16.60
C LYS A 603 9.04 -12.41 -15.81
N ASN A 604 10.28 -11.92 -15.96
CA ASN A 604 11.43 -12.49 -15.26
C ASN A 604 11.35 -12.32 -13.73
N THR A 605 10.65 -11.28 -13.25
CA THR A 605 10.40 -11.10 -11.81
C THR A 605 9.61 -12.28 -11.21
N TYR A 606 8.71 -12.87 -11.99
CA TYR A 606 7.77 -13.91 -11.52
C TYR A 606 7.97 -15.27 -12.21
N SER A 607 9.09 -15.47 -12.91
CA SER A 607 9.33 -16.70 -13.70
C SER A 607 9.74 -17.91 -12.87
N LYS A 608 10.14 -17.69 -11.60
CA LYS A 608 10.59 -18.76 -10.71
C LYS A 608 9.41 -19.33 -9.94
N ALA A 609 9.26 -20.64 -10.03
CA ALA A 609 8.17 -21.37 -9.39
C ALA A 609 8.50 -21.70 -7.93
N PHE A 610 7.47 -21.64 -7.10
CA PHE A 610 7.46 -22.28 -5.79
C PHE A 610 7.11 -23.75 -5.94
N GLN A 611 7.72 -24.61 -5.13
CA GLN A 611 7.40 -26.03 -5.06
C GLN A 611 6.45 -26.29 -3.88
N PRO A 612 5.45 -27.17 -4.07
CA PRO A 612 4.58 -27.59 -2.98
C PRO A 612 5.37 -28.33 -1.90
N LEU A 613 4.87 -28.26 -0.67
CA LEU A 613 5.41 -29.01 0.46
C LEU A 613 4.58 -30.29 0.64
N TYR A 614 5.24 -31.40 0.98
CA TYR A 614 4.57 -32.65 1.34
C TYR A 614 3.82 -32.52 2.67
N SER A 615 2.97 -33.49 3.02
CA SER A 615 2.37 -33.55 4.36
C SER A 615 3.42 -33.77 5.44
N GLU A 616 3.07 -33.41 6.67
CA GLU A 616 3.99 -33.42 7.82
C GLU A 616 4.60 -34.79 8.14
N ASP A 617 3.91 -35.87 7.75
CA ASP A 617 4.35 -37.26 7.90
C ASP A 617 5.64 -37.57 7.12
N TYR A 618 5.91 -36.82 6.04
CA TYR A 618 7.11 -36.98 5.21
C TYR A 618 8.26 -36.07 5.62
N TRP A 619 8.06 -35.22 6.63
CA TRP A 619 9.06 -34.24 7.03
C TRP A 619 10.13 -34.86 7.92
N ASP A 620 11.39 -34.58 7.61
CA ASP A 620 12.54 -35.02 8.42
C ASP A 620 12.45 -34.46 9.85
N ALA A 621 13.17 -35.08 10.79
CA ALA A 621 13.26 -34.58 12.16
C ALA A 621 13.96 -33.20 12.21
N PRO A 622 13.57 -32.29 13.12
CA PRO A 622 14.23 -31.00 13.24
C PRO A 622 15.66 -31.15 13.76
N GLU A 623 16.58 -30.32 13.24
CA GLU A 623 17.99 -30.28 13.67
C GLU A 623 18.15 -29.87 15.14
N PHE A 624 17.22 -29.05 15.65
CA PHE A 624 17.20 -28.56 17.02
C PHE A 624 15.77 -28.31 17.49
N ARG A 625 15.57 -28.28 18.81
CA ARG A 625 14.29 -27.93 19.44
C ARG A 625 14.25 -26.47 19.82
N LEU A 626 13.10 -25.83 19.64
CA LEU A 626 12.86 -24.45 20.07
C LEU A 626 11.79 -24.37 21.15
N VAL A 627 11.98 -23.42 22.06
CA VAL A 627 10.99 -23.00 23.05
C VAL A 627 10.86 -21.49 23.04
N HIS A 628 9.73 -21.00 23.54
CA HIS A 628 9.52 -19.58 23.75
C HIS A 628 10.36 -19.03 24.91
N ASP A 629 10.75 -17.77 24.81
CA ASP A 629 11.26 -17.01 25.95
C ASP A 629 10.09 -16.66 26.89
N THR A 630 10.11 -17.21 28.10
CA THR A 630 9.06 -16.97 29.11
C THR A 630 9.07 -15.53 29.63
N THR A 631 10.20 -14.82 29.53
CA THR A 631 10.33 -13.43 30.01
C THR A 631 9.53 -12.43 29.18
N ILE A 632 9.25 -12.77 27.91
CA ILE A 632 8.46 -11.93 26.99
C ILE A 632 7.00 -12.39 26.91
N ARG A 633 6.57 -13.35 27.75
CA ARG A 633 5.18 -13.78 27.84
C ARG A 633 4.34 -12.62 28.37
N ILE A 634 3.19 -12.39 27.75
CA ILE A 634 2.28 -11.32 28.16
C ILE A 634 1.58 -11.75 29.45
N SER A 635 1.80 -11.02 30.55
CA SER A 635 1.04 -11.17 31.80
C SER A 635 -0.46 -10.95 31.54
N THR A 636 -1.27 -11.95 31.88
CA THR A 636 -2.73 -11.91 31.84
C THR A 636 -3.27 -11.00 32.94
N ARG A 637 -3.27 -9.67 32.71
CA ARG A 637 -4.18 -8.80 33.45
C ARG A 637 -5.62 -9.05 32.95
N PRO A 638 -6.65 -8.99 33.81
CA PRO A 638 -8.04 -9.12 33.37
C PRO A 638 -8.35 -8.07 32.29
N GLY A 639 -8.69 -8.52 31.08
CA GLY A 639 -9.07 -7.64 29.98
C GLY A 639 -8.49 -8.04 28.62
N ARG A 640 -9.15 -7.56 27.55
CA ARG A 640 -8.76 -7.82 26.16
C ARG A 640 -7.44 -7.13 25.83
N ASN A 641 -6.42 -7.91 25.46
CA ASN A 641 -5.20 -7.37 24.85
C ASN A 641 -5.55 -6.58 23.58
N GLN A 642 -5.02 -5.37 23.44
CA GLN A 642 -5.26 -4.55 22.24
C GLN A 642 -4.66 -5.24 21.01
N THR A 643 -5.52 -5.75 20.13
CA THR A 643 -5.16 -6.42 18.86
C THR A 643 -4.88 -5.45 17.72
N SER A 644 -4.83 -4.16 18.02
CA SER A 644 -4.52 -3.09 17.08
C SER A 644 -3.73 -2.02 17.83
N ARG A 645 -2.65 -1.54 17.22
CA ARG A 645 -1.97 -0.33 17.72
C ARG A 645 -2.98 0.81 17.88
N ILE A 646 -2.76 1.64 18.90
CA ILE A 646 -3.50 2.89 19.06
C ILE A 646 -3.36 3.67 17.75
N HIS A 647 -4.50 3.97 17.13
CA HIS A 647 -4.51 4.62 15.83
C HIS A 647 -3.94 6.03 16.01
N ASN A 648 -2.84 6.29 15.31
CA ASN A 648 -2.32 7.65 15.22
C ASN A 648 -2.95 8.36 14.01
N GLU A 649 -2.66 9.65 13.85
CA GLU A 649 -3.24 10.48 12.79
C GLU A 649 -2.99 9.95 11.37
N ILE A 650 -1.94 9.13 11.17
CA ILE A 650 -1.70 8.42 9.91
C ILE A 650 -2.78 7.35 9.66
N ASP A 651 -3.10 6.56 10.68
CA ASP A 651 -4.10 5.50 10.60
C ASP A 651 -5.51 6.08 10.38
N TRP A 652 -5.83 7.19 11.06
CA TRP A 652 -7.12 7.87 10.93
C TRP A 652 -7.41 8.34 9.50
N ARG A 653 -6.40 8.86 8.78
CA ARG A 653 -6.56 9.26 7.37
C ARG A 653 -6.82 8.07 6.45
N GLN A 654 -6.19 6.92 6.69
CA GLN A 654 -6.44 5.71 5.90
C GLN A 654 -7.85 5.17 6.14
N THR A 655 -8.30 5.15 7.40
CA THR A 655 -9.65 4.70 7.79
C THR A 655 -10.73 5.60 7.19
N ARG A 656 -10.58 6.94 7.26
CA ARG A 656 -11.53 7.87 6.63
C ARG A 656 -11.63 7.70 5.12
N LYS A 657 -10.51 7.53 4.42
CA LYS A 657 -10.52 7.28 2.97
C LYS A 657 -11.23 5.98 2.60
N ARG A 658 -11.06 4.92 3.40
CA ARG A 658 -11.78 3.65 3.21
C ARG A 658 -13.28 3.80 3.47
N GLN A 659 -13.67 4.47 4.56
CA GLN A 659 -15.07 4.72 4.90
C GLN A 659 -15.78 5.57 3.83
N GLN A 660 -15.12 6.61 3.30
CA GLN A 660 -15.66 7.43 2.22
C GLN A 660 -15.77 6.66 0.91
N ALA A 661 -14.80 5.79 0.59
CA ALA A 661 -14.89 4.92 -0.59
C ALA A 661 -16.06 3.92 -0.47
N GLN A 662 -16.29 3.39 0.74
CA GLN A 662 -17.33 2.40 1.01
C GLN A 662 -18.73 3.01 1.10
N GLN A 663 -18.85 4.25 1.60
CA GLN A 663 -20.08 5.03 1.51
C GLN A 663 -20.43 5.35 0.05
N ARG A 664 -19.44 5.73 -0.78
CA ARG A 664 -19.67 5.94 -2.22
C ARG A 664 -20.10 4.67 -2.95
N GLU A 665 -19.56 3.50 -2.60
CA GLU A 665 -20.02 2.21 -3.12
C GLU A 665 -21.46 1.90 -2.74
N ASN A 666 -21.82 2.10 -1.48
CA ASN A 666 -23.17 1.83 -0.99
C ASN A 666 -24.20 2.80 -1.60
N SER A 667 -23.83 4.07 -1.78
CA SER A 667 -24.68 5.07 -2.46
C SER A 667 -24.78 4.87 -3.97
N SER A 668 -23.85 4.13 -4.60
CA SER A 668 -23.95 3.75 -6.01
C SER A 668 -24.71 2.44 -6.25
N ARG A 669 -25.04 1.71 -5.19
CA ARG A 669 -25.81 0.44 -5.22
C ARG A 669 -27.28 0.63 -4.81
N GLN A 670 -27.62 1.75 -4.19
CA GLN A 670 -28.98 2.25 -4.00
C GLN A 670 -29.36 3.11 -5.20
#